data_AF-A0A1A7WRH6-F1
#
_entry.id   AF-A0A1A7WRH6-F1
#
_cell.length_a   1.000
_cell.length_b   1.000
_cell.length_c   1.000
_cell.angle_alpha   90.00
_cell.angle_beta   90.00
_cell.angle_gamma   90.00
#
_symmetry.space_group_name_H-M   'P 1'
#
loop_
_entity.id
_entity.type
_entity.pdbx_description
1 polymer ?
#
loop_
_entity_poly.entity_id
_entity_poly.type
_entity_poly.pdbx_seq_one_letter_code
_entity_poly.pdbx_strand_id
1 'polypeptide(L)'
;METWKLLAVLLTCCYAEASTVNYCFASRAKSCSDCLQAGVGCAYCSEETFNGPRCDEYKRIVAHGCDETLVITAKSSLNVKMNKTIDTRIQQSQVSPQQVNMTFLPGEEKMMDVEVFAPTKGPLDLYILMDFSNSMSDDLDNLKKMGNDLASLVRNMSDDYTIGFGKFVDKVIEPQTDMRPVKLLQPWPNSDPPFSFQNVIKLTGDSPHFISELQKERISGNLDAPEGGFDAILQAAVCEDKIGWRKYSTHLLVFSTESAFHYEADGVNVLSGILPRNDEQCHLDSEEKYTKATNQDYPSIPTLVRLLGKHNIIPIFAVTNHSYTYYNKLKDYFPIAEVGLLEEDSSNILLVMKTAFESIRSKMSIRAENRPKAFESTFFTIDGKTAEYGAFNFKPGEIGRFRMRLKAQQAIDGELVCKINPEDKEGMIRVKPTTFSSAVNVEASVLCPTCDCEKTRLKNAERCNGNGDLVCGRCQCHDGWLGNFCNCSASSSALDKNQCTTADIKEPCSGRGDCLACGTCVCYNPDQFEGPYCQFTKNQCQRYGGFLCNERGNCIMGQCSCDHGWEGSACECPTSNQTCLDTKGNLCGGRGACVCGRCQCPDSGIEMSANCEPNFQFQFGVCEFTRSCVQCQAWKTGEKKDKEECDKCPFKVVMVDELKEEKQDLESCSFLDEDDDCTYYYMTEPKTKELEVQVLKKKDCPGAGLLWLLPFLLFLLLLLALLLLCCWKLCPCCKSCWQGCLALLPCCRRGRMVGFKEDEYVMRQSLLTSDHLDTPMVRTGPPKGTDVVRWKVTDNVHRGPNHPQALIEPNPKEMIQFPISLRLNRLFSENLSRPESRDAEQLHMEVADNLNEVFKQIPGAQKIQQTSFRLQKNAGKRQDYTIMDTALAAPRNAYPDIVKLTERSVQYGNFQELKVVPGYYTVASDREAAGAVEFQEGVESVDVHVPLFVKDEDDDKKQLQVEARDVPLGIAEIGKRFVNITIIKEH
;
A
#
# COMPACT_ATOMS: atom_id res chain seq x y z
N MET A 1 41.86 -12.78 15.86
CA MET A 1 40.94 -13.87 15.49
C MET A 1 39.60 -13.52 16.08
N GLU A 2 38.49 -13.66 15.35
CA GLU A 2 37.17 -13.03 15.62
C GLU A 2 36.97 -11.61 15.08
N THR A 3 38.04 -11.00 14.57
CA THR A 3 38.00 -9.99 13.49
C THR A 3 37.43 -10.54 12.17
N TRP A 4 37.05 -11.82 12.12
CA TRP A 4 36.70 -12.57 10.90
C TRP A 4 35.20 -12.87 10.76
N LYS A 5 34.35 -12.53 11.76
CA LYS A 5 32.92 -12.85 11.69
C LYS A 5 31.99 -11.64 11.51
N LEU A 6 32.41 -10.43 11.88
CA LEU A 6 31.62 -9.20 11.65
C LEU A 6 31.82 -8.60 10.25
N LEU A 7 32.90 -8.95 9.56
CA LEU A 7 33.09 -8.62 8.14
C LEU A 7 32.12 -9.36 7.20
N ALA A 8 31.47 -10.43 7.67
CA ALA A 8 30.61 -11.28 6.84
C ALA A 8 29.13 -10.84 6.79
N VAL A 9 28.68 -9.98 7.71
CA VAL A 9 27.25 -9.57 7.77
C VAL A 9 27.02 -8.17 7.16
N LEU A 10 28.08 -7.36 7.03
CA LEU A 10 28.04 -6.06 6.32
C LEU A 10 28.00 -6.18 4.78
N LEU A 11 27.92 -7.40 4.23
CA LEU A 11 27.98 -7.65 2.79
C LEU A 11 26.62 -7.96 2.12
N THR A 12 25.49 -7.92 2.84
CA THR A 12 24.21 -8.44 2.29
C THR A 12 23.02 -7.49 2.16
N CYS A 13 23.08 -6.20 2.50
CA CYS A 13 21.88 -5.33 2.40
C CYS A 13 22.04 -4.00 1.64
N CYS A 14 22.97 -3.88 0.69
CA CYS A 14 22.94 -2.78 -0.28
C CYS A 14 22.64 -3.28 -1.70
N TYR A 15 21.38 -3.63 -2.00
CA TYR A 15 20.86 -3.73 -3.38
C TYR A 15 19.33 -3.57 -3.41
N ALA A 16 18.82 -2.41 -3.85
CA ALA A 16 17.68 -2.25 -4.77
C ALA A 16 17.21 -0.78 -4.92
N GLU A 17 18.04 0.11 -5.47
CA GLU A 17 17.59 1.05 -6.50
C GLU A 17 18.32 0.64 -7.77
N ALA A 18 17.65 -0.09 -8.65
CA ALA A 18 18.25 -0.52 -9.89
C ALA A 18 18.32 0.69 -10.85
N SER A 19 19.44 1.42 -10.80
CA SER A 19 20.16 1.64 -12.06
C SER A 19 20.17 0.28 -12.76
N THR A 20 19.75 0.19 -14.03
CA THR A 20 19.77 -1.09 -14.74
C THR A 20 21.21 -1.58 -14.78
N VAL A 21 21.61 -2.34 -13.76
CA VAL A 21 22.88 -3.02 -13.70
C VAL A 21 22.83 -3.90 -14.91
N ASN A 22 23.68 -3.59 -15.88
CA ASN A 22 23.84 -4.36 -17.09
C ASN A 22 24.24 -5.77 -16.68
N TYR A 23 23.25 -6.63 -16.52
CA TYR A 23 23.41 -7.95 -15.95
C TYR A 23 24.14 -8.87 -16.93
N CYS A 24 24.12 -8.55 -18.23
CA CYS A 24 24.93 -9.21 -19.24
C CYS A 24 26.42 -8.99 -18.93
N PHE A 25 26.83 -7.75 -18.70
CA PHE A 25 28.22 -7.44 -18.32
C PHE A 25 28.56 -7.93 -16.89
N ALA A 26 27.63 -7.74 -15.95
CA ALA A 26 27.82 -8.15 -14.55
C ALA A 26 27.90 -9.67 -14.37
N SER A 27 27.32 -10.46 -15.28
CA SER A 27 27.43 -11.92 -15.28
C SER A 27 28.87 -12.43 -15.38
N ARG A 28 29.78 -11.60 -15.93
CA ARG A 28 31.19 -11.95 -16.21
C ARG A 28 31.29 -13.30 -16.94
N ALA A 29 30.39 -13.53 -17.89
CA ALA A 29 30.30 -14.76 -18.65
C ALA A 29 31.67 -15.18 -19.21
N LYS A 30 32.06 -16.42 -18.92
CA LYS A 30 33.34 -16.98 -19.36
C LYS A 30 33.26 -17.49 -20.80
N SER A 31 32.08 -17.93 -21.19
CA SER A 31 31.76 -18.50 -22.49
C SER A 31 30.63 -17.72 -23.17
N CYS A 32 30.44 -17.95 -24.46
CA CYS A 32 29.32 -17.39 -25.22
C CYS A 32 27.99 -17.96 -24.74
N SER A 33 27.93 -19.27 -24.44
CA SER A 33 26.73 -19.93 -23.90
C SER A 33 26.32 -19.34 -22.56
N ASP A 34 27.28 -19.13 -21.63
CA ASP A 34 27.01 -18.48 -20.35
C ASP A 34 26.47 -17.05 -20.54
N CYS A 35 26.94 -16.34 -21.56
CA CYS A 35 26.50 -14.99 -21.87
C CYS A 35 25.03 -14.96 -22.32
N LEU A 36 24.64 -15.84 -23.24
CA LEU A 36 23.25 -15.92 -23.72
C LEU A 36 22.29 -16.45 -22.65
N GLN A 37 22.78 -17.26 -21.72
CA GLN A 37 22.02 -17.77 -20.58
C GLN A 37 21.91 -16.76 -19.42
N ALA A 38 22.69 -15.67 -19.45
CA ALA A 38 22.60 -14.61 -18.44
C ALA A 38 21.26 -13.86 -18.51
N GLY A 39 20.68 -13.72 -19.71
CA GLY A 39 19.29 -13.29 -19.89
C GLY A 39 19.01 -12.55 -21.20
N VAL A 40 17.80 -12.00 -21.28
CA VAL A 40 17.26 -11.39 -22.49
C VAL A 40 18.02 -10.14 -22.96
N GLY A 41 18.43 -10.10 -24.23
CA GLY A 41 19.15 -8.95 -24.77
C GLY A 41 20.67 -8.98 -24.51
N CYS A 42 21.17 -9.99 -23.81
CA CYS A 42 22.60 -10.28 -23.79
C CYS A 42 23.08 -10.75 -25.17
N ALA A 43 24.19 -10.18 -25.58
CA ALA A 43 24.84 -10.46 -26.85
C ALA A 43 26.31 -10.81 -26.61
N TYR A 44 26.89 -11.60 -27.52
CA TYR A 44 28.29 -11.98 -27.44
C TYR A 44 29.05 -11.59 -28.71
N CYS A 45 30.17 -10.87 -28.58
CA CYS A 45 31.03 -10.52 -29.70
C CYS A 45 32.08 -11.62 -29.95
N SER A 46 31.94 -12.31 -31.09
CA SER A 46 32.88 -13.34 -31.53
C SER A 46 34.04 -12.80 -32.38
N GLU A 47 34.08 -11.49 -32.62
CA GLU A 47 35.16 -10.85 -33.39
C GLU A 47 36.50 -10.96 -32.67
N GLU A 48 37.52 -11.42 -33.38
CA GLU A 48 38.81 -11.69 -32.79
C GLU A 48 39.60 -10.41 -32.43
N THR A 49 39.44 -9.33 -33.21
CA THR A 49 40.11 -8.01 -33.03
C THR A 49 39.45 -7.10 -32.00
N PHE A 50 38.32 -7.53 -31.44
CA PHE A 50 37.56 -6.74 -30.49
C PHE A 50 38.26 -6.67 -29.12
N ASN A 51 38.50 -5.44 -28.66
CA ASN A 51 39.19 -5.13 -27.40
C ASN A 51 38.22 -4.72 -26.26
N GLY A 52 36.92 -4.68 -26.54
CA GLY A 52 35.88 -4.39 -25.56
C GLY A 52 35.36 -5.62 -24.80
N PRO A 53 34.33 -5.46 -23.95
CA PRO A 53 33.73 -6.57 -23.22
C PRO A 53 32.93 -7.49 -24.15
N ARG A 54 33.33 -8.77 -24.23
CA ARG A 54 32.74 -9.73 -25.18
C ARG A 54 31.30 -10.13 -24.86
N CYS A 55 30.86 -9.99 -23.62
CA CYS A 55 29.47 -10.23 -23.22
C CYS A 55 28.89 -8.94 -22.66
N ASP A 56 27.89 -8.40 -23.34
CA ASP A 56 27.25 -7.12 -23.01
C ASP A 56 25.91 -7.03 -23.76
N GLU A 57 25.15 -5.96 -23.57
CA GLU A 57 23.97 -5.65 -24.38
C GLU A 57 24.38 -5.39 -25.83
N TYR A 58 23.53 -5.80 -26.78
CA TYR A 58 23.79 -5.65 -28.22
C TYR A 58 24.27 -4.25 -28.60
N LYS A 59 23.56 -3.20 -28.16
CA LYS A 59 23.88 -1.80 -28.48
C LYS A 59 25.26 -1.38 -27.96
N ARG A 60 25.65 -1.85 -26.78
CA ARG A 60 26.94 -1.54 -26.16
C ARG A 60 28.07 -2.26 -26.89
N ILE A 61 27.88 -3.52 -27.26
CA ILE A 61 28.86 -4.27 -28.06
C ILE A 61 29.16 -3.56 -29.38
N VAL A 62 28.13 -3.11 -30.09
CA VAL A 62 28.28 -2.37 -31.35
C VAL A 62 28.91 -0.99 -31.12
N ALA A 63 28.53 -0.28 -30.05
CA ALA A 63 29.14 1.01 -29.69
C ALA A 63 30.64 0.90 -29.36
N HIS A 64 31.10 -0.24 -28.83
CA HIS A 64 32.52 -0.53 -28.62
C HIS A 64 33.25 -0.95 -29.91
N GLY A 65 32.56 -1.01 -31.06
CA GLY A 65 33.15 -1.24 -32.38
C GLY A 65 33.19 -2.70 -32.83
N CYS A 66 32.39 -3.61 -32.24
CA CYS A 66 32.26 -4.97 -32.76
C CYS A 66 31.44 -4.97 -34.06
N ASP A 67 31.89 -5.73 -35.07
CA ASP A 67 31.14 -5.96 -36.30
C ASP A 67 29.80 -6.68 -36.00
N GLU A 68 28.68 -6.08 -36.40
CA GLU A 68 27.32 -6.59 -36.18
C GLU A 68 27.14 -8.04 -36.68
N THR A 69 27.84 -8.45 -37.74
CA THR A 69 27.76 -9.81 -38.30
C THR A 69 28.39 -10.88 -37.41
N LEU A 70 29.28 -10.47 -36.51
CA LEU A 70 30.00 -11.34 -35.56
C LEU A 70 29.38 -11.30 -34.16
N VAL A 71 28.27 -10.60 -33.98
CA VAL A 71 27.49 -10.57 -32.74
C VAL A 71 26.50 -11.72 -32.69
N ILE A 72 26.64 -12.58 -31.67
CA ILE A 72 25.79 -13.73 -31.43
C ILE A 72 24.69 -13.34 -30.43
N THR A 73 23.43 -13.65 -30.77
CA THR A 73 22.25 -13.40 -29.94
C THR A 73 21.32 -14.60 -29.94
N ALA A 74 20.49 -14.73 -28.90
CA ALA A 74 19.42 -15.73 -28.83
C ALA A 74 18.07 -15.09 -29.12
N LYS A 75 17.13 -15.87 -29.66
CA LYS A 75 15.76 -15.44 -29.94
C LYS A 75 14.76 -16.44 -29.38
N SER A 76 13.67 -15.92 -28.84
CA SER A 76 12.54 -16.67 -28.32
C SER A 76 11.35 -16.60 -29.30
N SER A 77 10.27 -17.33 -29.05
CA SER A 77 9.09 -17.38 -29.94
C SER A 77 7.75 -17.42 -29.19
N LEU A 78 6.69 -16.96 -29.85
CA LEU A 78 5.31 -17.07 -29.38
C LEU A 78 4.47 -17.53 -30.56
N ASN A 79 3.84 -18.69 -30.45
CA ASN A 79 3.07 -19.32 -31.52
C ASN A 79 1.71 -19.79 -30.99
N VAL A 80 0.63 -19.25 -31.55
CA VAL A 80 -0.73 -19.72 -31.25
C VAL A 80 -1.00 -21.01 -32.01
N LYS A 81 -1.28 -22.10 -31.29
CA LYS A 81 -1.51 -23.45 -31.87
C LYS A 81 -2.98 -23.67 -32.22
N MET A 82 -3.89 -23.22 -31.36
CA MET A 82 -5.33 -23.34 -31.59
C MET A 82 -6.04 -22.03 -31.23
N ASN A 83 -6.77 -21.48 -32.20
CA ASN A 83 -7.46 -20.19 -32.11
C ASN A 83 -8.86 -20.27 -32.74
N LYS A 84 -9.75 -21.05 -32.13
CA LYS A 84 -11.16 -21.10 -32.49
C LYS A 84 -11.85 -19.84 -31.95
N THR A 85 -12.59 -19.16 -32.81
CA THR A 85 -13.38 -17.99 -32.43
C THR A 85 -14.53 -18.39 -31.50
N ILE A 86 -14.90 -17.50 -30.59
CA ILE A 86 -16.03 -17.68 -29.68
C ILE A 86 -17.35 -17.70 -30.47
N ASP A 87 -18.21 -18.71 -30.23
CA ASP A 87 -19.57 -18.77 -30.76
C ASP A 87 -20.59 -18.45 -29.65
N THR A 88 -21.17 -17.25 -29.69
CA THR A 88 -22.10 -16.76 -28.66
C THR A 88 -23.45 -17.49 -28.64
N ARG A 89 -23.75 -18.34 -29.64
CA ARG A 89 -24.99 -19.14 -29.71
C ARG A 89 -24.92 -20.37 -28.81
N ILE A 90 -23.72 -20.80 -28.44
CA ILE A 90 -23.52 -21.94 -27.55
C ILE A 90 -23.72 -21.45 -26.11
N GLN A 91 -24.65 -22.06 -25.38
CA GLN A 91 -24.93 -21.75 -23.97
C GLN A 91 -23.87 -22.33 -23.02
N GLN A 92 -22.58 -22.12 -23.34
CA GLN A 92 -21.44 -22.62 -22.58
C GLN A 92 -20.31 -21.60 -22.56
N SER A 93 -19.54 -21.62 -21.47
CA SER A 93 -18.41 -20.73 -21.28
C SER A 93 -17.22 -21.10 -22.18
N GLN A 94 -16.69 -20.12 -22.90
CA GLN A 94 -15.67 -20.30 -23.95
C GLN A 94 -14.48 -19.35 -23.74
N VAL A 95 -13.33 -19.76 -24.24
CA VAL A 95 -12.08 -18.99 -24.20
C VAL A 95 -11.40 -19.01 -25.57
N SER A 96 -10.68 -17.95 -25.92
CA SER A 96 -9.87 -17.87 -27.13
C SER A 96 -8.58 -17.05 -26.88
N PRO A 97 -7.41 -17.49 -27.35
CA PRO A 97 -7.12 -18.77 -28.01
C PRO A 97 -7.29 -19.95 -27.04
N GLN A 98 -7.25 -21.19 -27.54
CA GLN A 98 -7.33 -22.38 -26.68
C GLN A 98 -5.97 -22.97 -26.34
N GLN A 99 -4.99 -22.81 -27.24
CA GLN A 99 -3.65 -23.34 -27.03
C GLN A 99 -2.58 -22.41 -27.62
N VAL A 100 -1.57 -22.10 -26.82
CA VAL A 100 -0.43 -21.26 -27.19
C VAL A 100 0.86 -21.91 -26.74
N ASN A 101 1.89 -21.85 -27.57
CA ASN A 101 3.25 -22.27 -27.24
C ASN A 101 4.13 -21.02 -27.16
N MET A 102 4.81 -20.85 -26.03
CA MET A 102 5.70 -19.74 -25.75
C MET A 102 7.05 -20.26 -25.27
N THR A 103 8.11 -19.81 -25.93
CA THR A 103 9.48 -20.01 -25.46
C THR A 103 10.02 -18.69 -24.93
N PHE A 104 10.85 -18.70 -23.89
CA PHE A 104 11.36 -17.49 -23.24
C PHE A 104 12.88 -17.55 -23.07
N LEU A 105 13.56 -16.41 -23.15
CA LEU A 105 14.90 -16.25 -22.59
C LEU A 105 14.82 -15.91 -21.09
N PRO A 106 15.87 -16.18 -20.29
CA PRO A 106 15.87 -15.82 -18.87
C PRO A 106 15.61 -14.31 -18.68
N GLY A 107 14.63 -13.96 -17.86
CA GLY A 107 14.22 -12.57 -17.64
C GLY A 107 13.27 -11.97 -18.69
N GLU A 108 12.94 -12.70 -19.75
CA GLU A 108 12.02 -12.23 -20.78
C GLU A 108 10.57 -12.25 -20.30
N GLU A 109 9.80 -11.25 -20.73
CA GLU A 109 8.35 -11.20 -20.54
C GLU A 109 7.61 -11.13 -21.88
N LYS A 110 6.43 -11.75 -21.94
CA LYS A 110 5.55 -11.76 -23.11
C LYS A 110 4.12 -11.48 -22.71
N MET A 111 3.42 -10.78 -23.60
CA MET A 111 2.02 -10.44 -23.45
C MET A 111 1.15 -11.26 -24.42
N MET A 112 -0.04 -11.66 -23.96
CA MET A 112 -1.05 -12.33 -24.78
C MET A 112 -2.43 -11.80 -24.43
N ASP A 113 -3.21 -11.47 -25.46
CA ASP A 113 -4.62 -11.13 -25.31
C ASP A 113 -5.47 -12.40 -25.31
N VAL A 114 -6.46 -12.43 -24.43
CA VAL A 114 -7.38 -13.54 -24.25
C VAL A 114 -8.81 -13.02 -24.27
N GLU A 115 -9.64 -13.69 -25.04
CA GLU A 115 -11.08 -13.47 -25.10
C GLU A 115 -11.81 -14.54 -24.29
N VAL A 116 -12.86 -14.13 -23.59
CA VAL A 116 -13.69 -14.99 -22.75
C VAL A 116 -15.17 -14.69 -23.01
N PHE A 117 -16.00 -15.70 -22.92
CA PHE A 117 -17.45 -15.55 -23.06
C PHE A 117 -18.16 -16.45 -22.09
N ALA A 118 -19.12 -15.90 -21.36
CA ALA A 118 -20.04 -16.63 -20.51
C ALA A 118 -21.48 -16.33 -20.96
N PRO A 119 -22.34 -17.35 -21.09
CA PRO A 119 -23.73 -17.15 -21.49
C PRO A 119 -24.56 -16.41 -20.43
N THR A 120 -25.70 -15.85 -20.85
CA THR A 120 -26.68 -15.23 -19.94
C THR A 120 -27.50 -16.26 -19.15
N LYS A 121 -27.55 -17.52 -19.58
CA LYS A 121 -28.12 -18.63 -18.82
C LYS A 121 -27.31 -19.90 -19.09
N GLY A 122 -26.31 -20.17 -18.25
CA GLY A 122 -25.47 -21.38 -18.34
C GLY A 122 -25.85 -22.44 -17.30
N PRO A 123 -25.35 -23.68 -17.42
CA PRO A 123 -25.59 -24.72 -16.43
C PRO A 123 -25.10 -24.32 -15.04
N LEU A 124 -25.92 -24.58 -14.01
CA LEU A 124 -25.68 -24.13 -12.63
C LEU A 124 -25.86 -25.30 -11.65
N ASP A 125 -24.91 -25.47 -10.74
CA ASP A 125 -25.03 -26.38 -9.59
C ASP A 125 -25.03 -25.56 -8.32
N LEU A 126 -26.09 -25.72 -7.52
CA LEU A 126 -26.28 -25.00 -6.29
C LEU A 126 -26.32 -25.99 -5.13
N TYR A 127 -25.30 -25.95 -4.27
CA TYR A 127 -25.25 -26.76 -3.07
C TYR A 127 -25.43 -25.88 -1.84
N ILE A 128 -26.48 -26.14 -1.06
CA ILE A 128 -26.77 -25.41 0.17
C ILE A 128 -26.17 -26.20 1.33
N LEU A 129 -25.27 -25.55 2.06
CA LEU A 129 -24.64 -26.07 3.26
C LEU A 129 -25.09 -25.24 4.45
N MET A 130 -25.89 -25.84 5.32
CA MET A 130 -26.58 -25.13 6.39
C MET A 130 -26.17 -25.66 7.77
N ASP A 131 -26.01 -24.74 8.69
CA ASP A 131 -25.83 -24.99 10.12
C ASP A 131 -27.13 -25.53 10.74
N PHE A 132 -26.99 -26.61 11.51
CA PHE A 132 -28.07 -27.33 12.16
C PHE A 132 -28.00 -27.28 13.68
N SER A 133 -27.20 -26.36 14.23
CA SER A 133 -27.23 -26.01 15.64
C SER A 133 -28.64 -25.58 16.07
N ASN A 134 -28.92 -25.61 17.37
CA ASN A 134 -30.28 -25.41 17.87
C ASN A 134 -30.84 -24.02 17.62
N SER A 135 -29.97 -23.02 17.50
CA SER A 135 -30.38 -21.66 17.19
C SER A 135 -30.90 -21.50 15.76
N MET A 136 -30.47 -22.34 14.82
CA MET A 136 -30.94 -22.35 13.41
C MET A 136 -32.34 -23.00 13.23
N SER A 137 -33.12 -23.17 14.30
CA SER A 137 -34.38 -23.94 14.26
C SER A 137 -35.47 -23.23 13.47
N ASP A 138 -35.60 -21.92 13.63
CA ASP A 138 -36.55 -21.11 12.88
C ASP A 138 -36.10 -20.88 11.43
N ASP A 139 -34.79 -20.78 11.18
CA ASP A 139 -34.23 -20.75 9.82
C ASP A 139 -34.58 -22.03 9.05
N LEU A 140 -34.46 -23.21 9.68
CA LEU A 140 -34.82 -24.48 9.05
C LEU A 140 -36.32 -24.53 8.69
N ASP A 141 -37.17 -24.03 9.58
CA ASP A 141 -38.61 -23.96 9.32
C ASP A 141 -38.94 -23.00 8.17
N ASN A 142 -38.23 -21.89 8.06
CA ASN A 142 -38.39 -20.95 6.94
C ASN A 142 -37.84 -21.52 5.63
N LEU A 143 -36.68 -22.19 5.64
CA LEU A 143 -36.13 -22.86 4.46
C LEU A 143 -37.08 -23.95 3.95
N LYS A 144 -37.70 -24.72 4.85
CA LYS A 144 -38.72 -25.72 4.51
C LYS A 144 -39.94 -25.10 3.84
N LYS A 145 -40.42 -23.94 4.32
CA LYS A 145 -41.53 -23.20 3.70
C LYS A 145 -41.14 -22.66 2.32
N MET A 146 -39.89 -22.22 2.18
CA MET A 146 -39.34 -21.60 0.97
C MET A 146 -38.87 -22.57 -0.12
N GLY A 147 -38.92 -23.89 0.09
CA GLY A 147 -38.39 -24.86 -0.88
C GLY A 147 -38.94 -24.72 -2.30
N ASN A 148 -40.23 -24.39 -2.46
CA ASN A 148 -40.84 -24.11 -3.77
C ASN A 148 -40.34 -22.79 -4.40
N ASP A 149 -40.14 -21.77 -3.58
CA ASP A 149 -39.67 -20.45 -4.02
C ASP A 149 -38.20 -20.52 -4.41
N LEU A 150 -37.39 -21.30 -3.69
CA LEU A 150 -36.01 -21.59 -4.03
C LEU A 150 -35.89 -22.27 -5.40
N ALA A 151 -36.68 -23.32 -5.65
CA ALA A 151 -36.69 -24.00 -6.95
C ALA A 151 -37.11 -23.05 -8.08
N SER A 152 -38.05 -22.13 -7.81
CA SER A 152 -38.51 -21.11 -8.76
C SER A 152 -37.44 -20.06 -9.03
N LEU A 153 -36.70 -19.63 -8.00
CA LEU A 153 -35.60 -18.68 -8.11
C LEU A 153 -34.48 -19.23 -9.00
N VAL A 154 -34.04 -20.46 -8.74
CA VAL A 154 -32.94 -21.08 -9.49
C VAL A 154 -33.35 -21.33 -10.95
N ARG A 155 -34.61 -21.73 -11.19
CA ARG A 155 -35.16 -21.88 -12.54
C ARG A 155 -35.21 -20.57 -13.33
N ASN A 156 -35.39 -19.43 -12.65
CA ASN A 156 -35.31 -18.12 -13.31
C ASN A 156 -33.86 -17.77 -13.69
N MET A 157 -32.88 -18.24 -12.92
CA MET A 157 -31.46 -17.93 -13.09
C MET A 157 -30.76 -18.80 -14.14
N SER A 158 -31.14 -20.08 -14.23
CA SER A 158 -30.58 -21.04 -15.19
C SER A 158 -31.68 -21.97 -15.68
N ASP A 159 -31.63 -22.29 -16.98
CA ASP A 159 -32.53 -23.28 -17.58
C ASP A 159 -32.02 -24.73 -17.36
N ASP A 160 -30.77 -24.91 -16.91
CA ASP A 160 -30.12 -26.20 -16.63
C ASP A 160 -29.47 -26.18 -15.24
N TYR A 161 -30.26 -26.50 -14.21
CA TYR A 161 -29.82 -26.41 -12.82
C TYR A 161 -29.90 -27.73 -12.05
N THR A 162 -29.03 -27.89 -11.06
CA THR A 162 -29.15 -28.91 -10.01
C THR A 162 -29.07 -28.26 -8.64
N ILE A 163 -29.82 -28.80 -7.67
CA ILE A 163 -29.84 -28.33 -6.27
C ILE A 163 -29.49 -29.49 -5.36
N GLY A 164 -28.63 -29.23 -4.37
CA GLY A 164 -28.21 -30.20 -3.35
C GLY A 164 -28.21 -29.57 -1.96
N PHE A 165 -28.13 -30.41 -0.93
CA PHE A 165 -28.24 -29.99 0.47
C PHE A 165 -27.33 -30.81 1.37
N GLY A 166 -26.57 -30.13 2.21
CA GLY A 166 -25.81 -30.71 3.30
C GLY A 166 -26.06 -29.96 4.60
N LYS A 167 -25.86 -30.68 5.71
CA LYS A 167 -25.99 -30.13 7.05
C LYS A 167 -24.71 -30.32 7.85
N PHE A 168 -24.41 -29.37 8.73
CA PHE A 168 -23.29 -29.46 9.66
C PHE A 168 -23.64 -28.90 11.03
N VAL A 169 -22.91 -29.36 12.06
CA VAL A 169 -22.87 -28.74 13.40
C VAL A 169 -21.39 -28.67 13.79
N ASP A 170 -20.89 -29.65 14.55
CA ASP A 170 -19.49 -29.70 14.94
C ASP A 170 -18.99 -31.12 15.29
N LYS A 171 -17.69 -31.25 15.56
CA LYS A 171 -17.04 -32.51 15.94
C LYS A 171 -17.67 -33.07 17.22
N VAL A 172 -18.07 -34.34 17.17
CA VAL A 172 -18.69 -35.06 18.30
C VAL A 172 -17.61 -35.53 19.28
N ILE A 173 -17.02 -34.57 20.00
CA ILE A 173 -15.96 -34.79 20.98
C ILE A 173 -16.00 -33.67 22.04
N GLU A 174 -15.44 -33.92 23.22
CA GLU A 174 -15.27 -32.89 24.24
C GLU A 174 -14.14 -31.92 23.84
N PRO A 175 -14.29 -30.59 24.03
CA PRO A 175 -15.40 -29.88 24.69
C PRO A 175 -16.51 -29.37 23.74
N GLN A 176 -16.41 -29.61 22.43
CA GLN A 176 -17.38 -29.13 21.44
C GLN A 176 -18.78 -29.71 21.65
N THR A 177 -18.87 -30.96 22.10
CA THR A 177 -20.14 -31.66 22.30
C THR A 177 -20.29 -32.16 23.74
N ASP A 178 -21.50 -32.08 24.28
CA ASP A 178 -21.85 -32.67 25.57
C ASP A 178 -21.92 -34.21 25.48
N MET A 179 -20.90 -34.86 26.01
CA MET A 179 -20.71 -36.32 25.91
C MET A 179 -21.62 -37.14 26.84
N ARG A 180 -22.56 -36.52 27.59
CA ARG A 180 -23.50 -37.27 28.43
C ARG A 180 -24.42 -38.14 27.54
N PRO A 181 -24.67 -39.43 27.86
CA PRO A 181 -25.45 -40.32 27.01
C PRO A 181 -26.84 -39.80 26.62
N VAL A 182 -27.50 -39.07 27.52
CA VAL A 182 -28.80 -38.45 27.25
C VAL A 182 -28.70 -37.35 26.18
N LYS A 183 -27.62 -36.58 26.20
CA LYS A 183 -27.36 -35.48 25.26
C LYS A 183 -26.81 -35.96 23.92
N LEU A 184 -26.03 -37.03 23.90
CA LEU A 184 -25.61 -37.70 22.66
C LEU A 184 -26.77 -38.35 21.91
N LEU A 185 -27.80 -38.82 22.61
CA LEU A 185 -29.02 -39.32 21.97
C LEU A 185 -29.90 -38.18 21.46
N GLN A 186 -30.02 -37.11 22.25
CA GLN A 186 -30.91 -36.01 21.95
C GLN A 186 -30.44 -34.73 22.71
N PRO A 187 -29.67 -33.84 22.05
CA PRO A 187 -29.11 -32.66 22.73
C PRO A 187 -30.21 -31.69 23.18
N TRP A 188 -31.29 -31.58 22.39
CA TRP A 188 -32.47 -30.75 22.62
C TRP A 188 -33.78 -31.54 22.44
N PRO A 189 -34.89 -31.20 23.10
CA PRO A 189 -36.17 -31.84 22.84
C PRO A 189 -36.49 -31.81 21.34
N ASN A 190 -36.83 -32.95 20.76
CA ASN A 190 -37.11 -33.08 19.33
C ASN A 190 -35.94 -32.78 18.38
N SER A 191 -34.69 -33.00 18.80
CA SER A 191 -33.50 -32.92 17.94
C SER A 191 -32.90 -34.28 17.57
N ASP A 192 -32.05 -34.28 16.53
CA ASP A 192 -31.22 -35.40 16.11
C ASP A 192 -29.91 -35.46 16.94
N PRO A 193 -29.27 -36.65 17.08
CA PRO A 193 -27.94 -36.79 17.70
C PRO A 193 -26.89 -35.84 17.11
N PRO A 194 -25.91 -35.36 17.90
CA PRO A 194 -24.84 -34.49 17.39
C PRO A 194 -24.03 -35.16 16.26
N PHE A 195 -23.62 -34.37 15.27
CA PHE A 195 -22.82 -34.80 14.13
C PHE A 195 -21.98 -33.64 13.58
N SER A 196 -20.92 -33.96 12.83
CA SER A 196 -20.06 -32.94 12.22
C SER A 196 -20.58 -32.49 10.86
N PHE A 197 -20.54 -33.36 9.83
CA PHE A 197 -21.05 -33.06 8.50
C PHE A 197 -21.77 -34.28 7.91
N GLN A 198 -22.89 -34.02 7.23
CA GLN A 198 -23.63 -35.00 6.45
C GLN A 198 -24.11 -34.40 5.12
N ASN A 199 -23.85 -35.10 4.02
CA ASN A 199 -24.47 -34.83 2.73
C ASN A 199 -25.85 -35.51 2.69
N VAL A 200 -26.92 -34.72 2.59
CA VAL A 200 -28.30 -35.24 2.68
C VAL A 200 -28.87 -35.45 1.29
N ILE A 201 -28.74 -34.43 0.44
CA ILE A 201 -29.30 -34.42 -0.92
C ILE A 201 -28.16 -34.18 -1.90
N LYS A 202 -27.81 -35.24 -2.62
CA LYS A 202 -26.93 -35.15 -3.79
C LYS A 202 -27.56 -34.20 -4.83
N LEU A 203 -26.72 -33.42 -5.52
CA LEU A 203 -27.14 -32.50 -6.57
C LEU A 203 -28.10 -33.19 -7.57
N THR A 204 -29.33 -32.68 -7.64
CA THR A 204 -30.42 -33.24 -8.45
C THR A 204 -31.21 -32.14 -9.17
N GLY A 205 -31.77 -32.47 -10.33
CA GLY A 205 -32.75 -31.62 -11.03
C GLY A 205 -34.19 -31.82 -10.53
N ASP A 206 -34.43 -32.83 -9.68
CA ASP A 206 -35.77 -33.16 -9.16
C ASP A 206 -36.13 -32.27 -7.96
N SER A 207 -36.79 -31.15 -8.23
CA SER A 207 -37.22 -30.20 -7.18
C SER A 207 -38.23 -30.82 -6.19
N PRO A 208 -39.24 -31.60 -6.60
CA PRO A 208 -40.09 -32.34 -5.66
C PRO A 208 -39.31 -33.27 -4.72
N HIS A 209 -38.33 -34.02 -5.23
CA HIS A 209 -37.48 -34.87 -4.39
C HIS A 209 -36.72 -34.03 -3.36
N PHE A 210 -36.07 -32.94 -3.79
CA PHE A 210 -35.36 -32.02 -2.89
C PHE A 210 -36.25 -31.52 -1.75
N ILE A 211 -37.46 -31.04 -2.07
CA ILE A 211 -38.41 -30.55 -1.07
C ILE A 211 -38.80 -31.68 -0.12
N SER A 212 -39.10 -32.87 -0.63
CA SER A 212 -39.55 -33.99 0.18
C SER A 212 -38.50 -34.49 1.19
N GLU A 213 -37.21 -34.48 0.83
CA GLU A 213 -36.13 -34.84 1.74
C GLU A 213 -35.88 -33.73 2.77
N LEU A 214 -35.85 -32.46 2.34
CA LEU A 214 -35.67 -31.32 3.23
C LEU A 214 -36.73 -31.23 4.34
N GLN A 215 -37.97 -31.63 4.07
CA GLN A 215 -39.03 -31.66 5.09
C GLN A 215 -38.76 -32.64 6.25
N LYS A 216 -37.95 -33.68 6.02
CA LYS A 216 -37.64 -34.71 7.03
C LYS A 216 -36.57 -34.28 8.03
N GLU A 217 -35.80 -33.25 7.68
CA GLU A 217 -34.64 -32.81 8.44
C GLU A 217 -35.01 -32.15 9.77
N ARG A 218 -34.17 -32.31 10.79
CA ARG A 218 -34.37 -31.75 12.14
C ARG A 218 -33.06 -31.17 12.65
N ILE A 219 -33.15 -30.15 13.49
CA ILE A 219 -32.00 -29.56 14.18
C ILE A 219 -31.30 -30.56 15.10
N SER A 220 -30.04 -30.26 15.42
CA SER A 220 -29.20 -30.94 16.38
C SER A 220 -28.58 -29.91 17.34
N GLY A 221 -27.39 -30.15 17.88
CA GLY A 221 -26.70 -29.16 18.70
C GLY A 221 -25.35 -29.63 19.24
N ASN A 222 -24.49 -28.64 19.44
CA ASN A 222 -23.20 -28.66 20.11
C ASN A 222 -23.29 -27.90 21.45
N LEU A 223 -22.15 -27.73 22.12
CA LEU A 223 -22.04 -27.08 23.43
C LEU A 223 -21.39 -25.70 23.36
N ASP A 224 -20.39 -25.52 22.51
CA ASP A 224 -19.70 -24.26 22.28
C ASP A 224 -20.38 -23.43 21.18
N ALA A 225 -19.86 -22.22 20.95
CA ALA A 225 -20.45 -21.29 19.99
C ALA A 225 -19.89 -21.45 18.57
N PRO A 226 -18.56 -21.53 18.33
CA PRO A 226 -18.06 -21.73 16.97
C PRO A 226 -18.43 -23.11 16.43
N GLU A 227 -18.65 -23.19 15.12
CA GLU A 227 -19.13 -24.42 14.48
C GLU A 227 -18.08 -25.05 13.55
N GLY A 228 -18.26 -26.33 13.23
CA GLY A 228 -17.38 -27.11 12.37
C GLY A 228 -17.61 -26.95 10.87
N GLY A 229 -18.15 -25.81 10.42
CA GLY A 229 -18.57 -25.59 9.04
C GLY A 229 -17.45 -25.70 7.99
N PHE A 230 -16.20 -25.48 8.38
CA PHE A 230 -15.04 -25.61 7.48
C PHE A 230 -14.74 -27.06 7.08
N ASP A 231 -14.98 -28.04 7.96
CA ASP A 231 -14.93 -29.46 7.58
C ASP A 231 -15.97 -29.76 6.51
N ALA A 232 -17.17 -29.20 6.67
CA ALA A 232 -18.27 -29.39 5.73
C ALA A 232 -17.99 -28.77 4.35
N ILE A 233 -17.44 -27.54 4.30
CA ILE A 233 -17.01 -26.91 3.05
C ILE A 233 -15.94 -27.76 2.35
N LEU A 234 -14.95 -28.25 3.10
CA LEU A 234 -13.89 -29.08 2.53
C LEU A 234 -14.45 -30.38 1.95
N GLN A 235 -15.25 -31.12 2.71
CA GLN A 235 -15.83 -32.38 2.25
C GLN A 235 -16.77 -32.16 1.05
N ALA A 236 -17.57 -31.09 1.06
CA ALA A 236 -18.39 -30.71 -0.08
C ALA A 236 -17.56 -30.37 -1.34
N ALA A 237 -16.34 -29.89 -1.17
CA ALA A 237 -15.45 -29.58 -2.29
C ALA A 237 -14.75 -30.81 -2.87
N VAL A 238 -14.21 -31.69 -2.03
CA VAL A 238 -13.37 -32.81 -2.47
C VAL A 238 -14.15 -34.08 -2.83
N CYS A 239 -15.35 -34.26 -2.27
CA CYS A 239 -16.22 -35.41 -2.54
C CYS A 239 -17.06 -35.24 -3.81
N GLU A 240 -16.43 -34.94 -4.95
CA GLU A 240 -17.11 -34.61 -6.22
C GLU A 240 -18.23 -35.59 -6.60
N ASP A 241 -17.97 -36.90 -6.53
CA ASP A 241 -18.93 -37.94 -6.95
C ASP A 241 -20.13 -38.08 -6.00
N LYS A 242 -19.91 -37.84 -4.71
CA LYS A 242 -20.93 -37.94 -3.65
C LYS A 242 -21.86 -36.74 -3.66
N ILE A 243 -21.28 -35.54 -3.81
CA ILE A 243 -22.01 -34.28 -3.93
C ILE A 243 -22.67 -34.14 -5.30
N GLY A 244 -21.96 -34.54 -6.37
CA GLY A 244 -22.47 -34.58 -7.75
C GLY A 244 -22.13 -33.37 -8.61
N TRP A 245 -21.02 -32.67 -8.37
CA TRP A 245 -20.61 -31.49 -9.15
C TRP A 245 -20.41 -31.81 -10.65
N ARG A 246 -21.00 -31.03 -11.55
CA ARG A 246 -20.92 -31.28 -13.01
C ARG A 246 -19.76 -30.50 -13.64
N LYS A 247 -18.88 -31.18 -14.39
CA LYS A 247 -17.67 -30.56 -15.00
C LYS A 247 -17.88 -29.29 -15.86
N TYR A 248 -19.06 -29.07 -16.43
CA TYR A 248 -19.36 -27.94 -17.32
C TYR A 248 -20.47 -27.03 -16.79
N SER A 249 -20.62 -26.95 -15.46
CA SER A 249 -21.53 -26.03 -14.79
C SER A 249 -20.77 -25.01 -13.93
N THR A 250 -21.48 -23.97 -13.50
CA THR A 250 -21.00 -23.06 -12.45
C THR A 250 -21.34 -23.69 -11.10
N HIS A 251 -20.36 -23.91 -10.22
CA HIS A 251 -20.58 -24.50 -8.90
C HIS A 251 -20.70 -23.41 -7.84
N LEU A 252 -21.87 -23.25 -7.24
CA LEU A 252 -22.07 -22.35 -6.12
C LEU A 252 -22.37 -23.12 -4.85
N LEU A 253 -21.68 -22.74 -3.77
CA LEU A 253 -21.87 -23.30 -2.45
C LEU A 253 -22.41 -22.21 -1.53
N VAL A 254 -23.67 -22.30 -1.14
CA VAL A 254 -24.28 -21.38 -0.19
C VAL A 254 -24.01 -21.90 1.20
N PHE A 255 -23.26 -21.15 1.98
CA PHE A 255 -22.92 -21.47 3.37
C PHE A 255 -23.75 -20.60 4.29
N SER A 256 -24.63 -21.22 5.08
CA SER A 256 -25.60 -20.53 5.95
C SER A 256 -25.35 -20.86 7.42
N THR A 257 -25.08 -19.86 8.23
CA THR A 257 -24.89 -19.98 9.68
C THR A 257 -25.07 -18.64 10.38
N GLU A 258 -25.43 -18.68 11.65
CA GLU A 258 -25.43 -17.50 12.50
C GLU A 258 -24.15 -17.32 13.33
N SER A 259 -23.28 -18.33 13.38
CA SER A 259 -22.15 -18.38 14.32
C SER A 259 -20.77 -18.26 13.65
N ALA A 260 -19.74 -18.14 14.49
CA ALA A 260 -18.34 -18.21 14.10
C ALA A 260 -17.96 -19.65 13.66
N PHE A 261 -16.73 -19.81 13.15
CA PHE A 261 -16.24 -21.09 12.65
C PHE A 261 -14.95 -21.51 13.37
N HIS A 262 -14.75 -22.82 13.51
CA HIS A 262 -13.47 -23.41 13.86
C HIS A 262 -12.53 -23.52 12.64
N TYR A 263 -11.23 -23.39 12.88
CA TYR A 263 -10.18 -23.49 11.86
C TYR A 263 -8.94 -24.25 12.36
N GLU A 264 -7.96 -24.50 11.47
CA GLU A 264 -6.73 -25.25 11.81
C GLU A 264 -6.12 -24.79 13.14
N ALA A 265 -5.71 -25.77 13.94
CA ALA A 265 -5.24 -25.70 15.32
C ALA A 265 -6.33 -25.58 16.40
N ASP A 266 -7.60 -25.33 16.09
CA ASP A 266 -8.65 -25.36 17.13
C ASP A 266 -8.87 -26.77 17.69
N GLY A 267 -8.82 -27.83 16.87
CA GLY A 267 -8.89 -29.21 17.37
C GLY A 267 -7.69 -29.61 18.24
N VAL A 268 -6.57 -28.90 18.09
CA VAL A 268 -5.35 -29.04 18.92
C VAL A 268 -5.44 -28.21 20.20
N ASN A 269 -5.88 -26.95 20.09
CA ASN A 269 -5.86 -25.95 21.16
C ASN A 269 -7.08 -26.05 22.10
N VAL A 270 -8.19 -26.65 21.64
CA VAL A 270 -9.45 -26.74 22.37
C VAL A 270 -9.60 -28.13 22.99
N LEU A 271 -8.68 -28.58 23.86
CA LEU A 271 -8.81 -29.79 24.72
C LEU A 271 -9.18 -31.16 24.07
N SER A 272 -9.51 -31.24 22.77
CA SER A 272 -9.98 -32.45 22.07
C SER A 272 -8.84 -33.38 21.65
N GLY A 273 -7.61 -32.88 21.64
CA GLY A 273 -6.40 -33.67 21.37
C GLY A 273 -6.27 -34.17 19.92
N ILE A 274 -6.91 -33.50 18.96
CA ILE A 274 -6.86 -33.90 17.55
C ILE A 274 -5.61 -33.28 16.90
N LEU A 275 -4.51 -34.04 16.93
CA LEU A 275 -3.20 -33.61 16.41
C LEU A 275 -3.03 -33.72 14.88
N PRO A 276 -3.58 -34.75 14.21
CA PRO A 276 -3.37 -34.89 12.77
C PRO A 276 -4.05 -33.76 11.99
N ARG A 277 -3.31 -33.13 11.09
CA ARG A 277 -3.89 -32.15 10.15
C ARG A 277 -4.87 -32.82 9.20
N ASN A 278 -5.80 -32.03 8.67
CA ASN A 278 -6.68 -32.45 7.59
C ASN A 278 -5.85 -32.92 6.38
N ASP A 279 -6.19 -34.07 5.79
CA ASP A 279 -5.46 -34.66 4.65
C ASP A 279 -6.01 -34.22 3.28
N GLU A 280 -7.05 -33.38 3.29
CA GLU A 280 -7.71 -32.82 2.12
C GLU A 280 -8.33 -33.87 1.18
N GLN A 281 -8.66 -35.05 1.71
CA GLN A 281 -9.32 -36.11 0.97
C GLN A 281 -10.80 -36.23 1.32
N CYS A 282 -11.55 -36.92 0.47
CA CYS A 282 -12.94 -37.26 0.71
C CYS A 282 -13.07 -38.43 1.71
N HIS A 283 -13.86 -38.23 2.77
CA HIS A 283 -14.08 -39.20 3.84
C HIS A 283 -15.57 -39.36 4.22
N LEU A 284 -16.44 -39.34 3.21
CA LEU A 284 -17.86 -39.69 3.37
C LEU A 284 -18.07 -41.19 3.26
N ASP A 285 -18.81 -41.77 4.19
CA ASP A 285 -19.16 -43.19 4.17
C ASP A 285 -20.31 -43.52 3.18
N SER A 286 -20.88 -44.72 3.29
CA SER A 286 -22.04 -45.13 2.51
C SER A 286 -23.35 -44.46 2.94
N GLU A 287 -23.40 -43.89 4.15
CA GLU A 287 -24.51 -43.08 4.67
C GLU A 287 -24.29 -41.58 4.45
N GLU A 288 -23.27 -41.20 3.67
CA GLU A 288 -22.91 -39.83 3.34
C GLU A 288 -22.52 -38.97 4.56
N LYS A 289 -21.99 -39.61 5.63
CA LYS A 289 -21.51 -38.94 6.85
C LYS A 289 -20.00 -38.82 6.87
N TYR A 290 -19.50 -37.70 7.42
CA TYR A 290 -18.06 -37.48 7.57
C TYR A 290 -17.45 -38.33 8.68
N THR A 291 -16.52 -39.21 8.30
CA THR A 291 -15.96 -40.25 9.20
C THR A 291 -14.70 -39.83 9.95
N LYS A 292 -14.00 -38.78 9.49
CA LYS A 292 -12.71 -38.35 10.07
C LYS A 292 -12.80 -37.17 11.03
N ALA A 293 -14.01 -36.74 11.38
CA ALA A 293 -14.26 -35.58 12.24
C ALA A 293 -13.44 -35.60 13.54
N THR A 294 -13.31 -36.74 14.21
CA THR A 294 -12.56 -36.89 15.48
C THR A 294 -11.11 -37.34 15.30
N ASN A 295 -10.65 -37.55 14.07
CA ASN A 295 -9.29 -38.02 13.76
C ASN A 295 -8.42 -36.95 13.10
N GLN A 296 -9.02 -35.92 12.51
CA GLN A 296 -8.34 -34.86 11.78
C GLN A 296 -8.85 -33.50 12.22
N ASP A 297 -7.93 -32.55 12.33
CA ASP A 297 -8.23 -31.16 12.68
C ASP A 297 -9.04 -30.47 11.58
N TYR A 298 -9.63 -29.32 11.91
CA TYR A 298 -10.33 -28.46 10.95
C TYR A 298 -9.35 -27.97 9.88
N PRO A 299 -9.81 -27.71 8.65
CA PRO A 299 -8.95 -27.19 7.59
C PRO A 299 -8.64 -25.71 7.80
N SER A 300 -7.51 -25.28 7.25
CA SER A 300 -7.13 -23.86 7.24
C SER A 300 -7.77 -23.09 6.08
N ILE A 301 -7.89 -21.77 6.26
CA ILE A 301 -8.42 -20.88 5.22
C ILE A 301 -7.65 -21.02 3.88
N PRO A 302 -6.30 -21.03 3.84
CA PRO A 302 -5.57 -21.25 2.59
C PRO A 302 -5.87 -22.60 1.91
N THR A 303 -6.14 -23.63 2.70
CA THR A 303 -6.56 -24.95 2.20
C THR A 303 -7.89 -24.86 1.50
N LEU A 304 -8.89 -24.21 2.11
CA LEU A 304 -10.20 -23.98 1.49
C LEU A 304 -10.09 -23.13 0.21
N VAL A 305 -9.31 -22.04 0.23
CA VAL A 305 -9.09 -21.18 -0.96
C VAL A 305 -8.52 -21.98 -2.13
N ARG A 306 -7.56 -22.87 -1.86
CA ARG A 306 -6.96 -23.74 -2.88
C ARG A 306 -7.94 -24.79 -3.37
N LEU A 307 -8.63 -25.50 -2.47
CA LEU A 307 -9.54 -26.60 -2.84
C LEU A 307 -10.78 -26.08 -3.58
N LEU A 308 -11.46 -25.06 -3.06
CA LEU A 308 -12.59 -24.43 -3.75
C LEU A 308 -12.18 -23.87 -5.11
N GLY A 309 -10.97 -23.28 -5.19
CA GLY A 309 -10.36 -22.88 -6.45
C GLY A 309 -10.15 -24.02 -7.45
N LYS A 310 -9.53 -25.12 -6.99
CA LYS A 310 -9.25 -26.32 -7.79
C LYS A 310 -10.53 -26.95 -8.35
N HIS A 311 -11.58 -26.98 -7.54
CA HIS A 311 -12.87 -27.59 -7.88
C HIS A 311 -13.87 -26.59 -8.50
N ASN A 312 -13.47 -25.32 -8.72
CA ASN A 312 -14.28 -24.23 -9.30
C ASN A 312 -15.56 -23.92 -8.52
N ILE A 313 -15.50 -24.07 -7.21
CA ILE A 313 -16.63 -23.82 -6.30
C ILE A 313 -16.52 -22.40 -5.76
N ILE A 314 -17.62 -21.67 -5.82
CA ILE A 314 -17.71 -20.28 -5.40
C ILE A 314 -18.58 -20.23 -4.15
N PRO A 315 -18.01 -19.87 -2.98
CA PRO A 315 -18.79 -19.79 -1.76
C PRO A 315 -19.62 -18.48 -1.73
N ILE A 316 -20.85 -18.61 -1.25
CA ILE A 316 -21.73 -17.50 -0.86
C ILE A 316 -21.95 -17.65 0.64
N PHE A 317 -21.42 -16.73 1.43
CA PHE A 317 -21.59 -16.74 2.89
C PHE A 317 -22.87 -15.96 3.25
N ALA A 318 -23.93 -16.66 3.61
CA ALA A 318 -25.17 -16.09 4.12
C ALA A 318 -25.13 -16.15 5.65
N VAL A 319 -24.85 -15.02 6.28
CA VAL A 319 -24.53 -14.98 7.72
C VAL A 319 -25.27 -13.86 8.44
N THR A 320 -25.68 -14.11 9.67
CA THR A 320 -26.39 -13.12 10.49
C THR A 320 -25.45 -12.00 10.95
N ASN A 321 -26.02 -10.91 11.45
CA ASN A 321 -25.27 -9.70 11.82
C ASN A 321 -24.17 -9.97 12.87
N HIS A 322 -24.39 -10.90 13.79
CA HIS A 322 -23.46 -11.20 14.89
C HIS A 322 -22.11 -11.72 14.41
N SER A 323 -22.10 -12.53 13.35
CA SER A 323 -20.90 -13.17 12.81
C SER A 323 -20.43 -12.56 11.48
N TYR A 324 -21.22 -11.64 10.88
CA TYR A 324 -20.94 -11.00 9.58
C TYR A 324 -19.51 -10.50 9.43
N THR A 325 -18.96 -9.85 10.46
CA THR A 325 -17.61 -9.27 10.39
C THR A 325 -16.50 -10.31 10.21
N TYR A 326 -16.68 -11.55 10.71
CA TYR A 326 -15.71 -12.63 10.53
C TYR A 326 -15.68 -13.11 9.08
N TYR A 327 -16.86 -13.33 8.48
CA TYR A 327 -16.97 -13.80 7.10
C TYR A 327 -16.67 -12.70 6.08
N ASN A 328 -16.96 -11.42 6.40
CA ASN A 328 -16.58 -10.32 5.52
C ASN A 328 -15.07 -10.23 5.31
N LYS A 329 -14.26 -10.58 6.33
CA LYS A 329 -12.79 -10.67 6.19
C LYS A 329 -12.34 -11.84 5.31
N LEU A 330 -13.16 -12.89 5.17
CA LEU A 330 -12.84 -14.01 4.28
C LEU A 330 -12.89 -13.59 2.80
N LYS A 331 -13.67 -12.55 2.47
CA LYS A 331 -13.80 -12.02 1.10
C LYS A 331 -12.45 -11.65 0.48
N ASP A 332 -11.51 -11.17 1.28
CA ASP A 332 -10.16 -10.80 0.81
C ASP A 332 -9.37 -12.00 0.28
N TYR A 333 -9.68 -13.20 0.76
CA TYR A 333 -9.04 -14.46 0.35
C TYR A 333 -9.79 -15.18 -0.78
N PHE A 334 -11.09 -14.90 -0.93
CA PHE A 334 -11.94 -15.48 -1.96
C PHE A 334 -12.35 -14.42 -3.01
N PRO A 335 -11.62 -14.29 -4.13
CA PRO A 335 -11.69 -13.12 -5.02
C PRO A 335 -13.04 -12.87 -5.71
N ILE A 336 -13.97 -13.82 -5.66
CA ILE A 336 -15.34 -13.68 -6.21
C ILE A 336 -16.43 -14.16 -5.23
N ALA A 337 -16.09 -14.46 -3.98
CA ALA A 337 -17.11 -14.82 -3.00
C ALA A 337 -17.97 -13.60 -2.66
N GLU A 338 -19.21 -13.86 -2.29
CA GLU A 338 -20.11 -12.84 -1.75
C GLU A 338 -20.50 -13.19 -0.32
N VAL A 339 -20.67 -12.14 0.48
CA VAL A 339 -21.17 -12.23 1.84
C VAL A 339 -22.48 -11.47 1.87
N GLY A 340 -23.55 -12.15 2.29
CA GLY A 340 -24.88 -11.58 2.42
C GLY A 340 -25.31 -11.57 3.87
N LEU A 341 -25.87 -10.44 4.30
CA LEU A 341 -26.45 -10.31 5.62
C LEU A 341 -27.80 -11.03 5.66
N LEU A 342 -27.87 -12.07 6.46
CA LEU A 342 -29.07 -12.85 6.73
C LEU A 342 -29.86 -12.19 7.86
N GLU A 343 -31.18 -12.11 7.71
CA GLU A 343 -32.07 -11.80 8.85
C GLU A 343 -32.04 -12.95 9.86
N GLU A 344 -32.37 -12.67 11.13
CA GLU A 344 -32.25 -13.66 12.22
C GLU A 344 -33.07 -14.93 11.96
N ASP A 345 -34.14 -14.85 11.15
CA ASP A 345 -35.00 -15.99 10.80
C ASP A 345 -34.74 -16.54 9.39
N SER A 346 -33.69 -16.08 8.69
CA SER A 346 -33.41 -16.40 7.28
C SER A 346 -34.51 -16.04 6.28
N SER A 347 -35.48 -15.18 6.63
CA SER A 347 -36.59 -14.82 5.72
C SER A 347 -36.14 -14.12 4.44
N ASN A 348 -34.94 -13.52 4.42
CA ASN A 348 -34.35 -12.86 3.27
C ASN A 348 -33.34 -13.73 2.47
N ILE A 349 -33.18 -15.02 2.78
CA ILE A 349 -32.16 -15.88 2.14
C ILE A 349 -32.27 -15.92 0.61
N LEU A 350 -33.49 -15.95 0.07
CA LEU A 350 -33.72 -15.94 -1.38
C LEU A 350 -33.23 -14.65 -2.05
N LEU A 351 -33.39 -13.51 -1.38
CA LEU A 351 -32.91 -12.21 -1.86
C LEU A 351 -31.39 -12.13 -1.79
N VAL A 352 -30.81 -12.59 -0.70
CA VAL A 352 -29.35 -12.69 -0.51
C VAL A 352 -28.74 -13.52 -1.63
N MET A 353 -29.28 -14.72 -1.87
CA MET A 353 -28.86 -15.59 -2.94
C MET A 353 -28.95 -14.88 -4.28
N LYS A 354 -30.12 -14.31 -4.62
CA LYS A 354 -30.33 -13.60 -5.90
C LYS A 354 -29.28 -12.51 -6.15
N THR A 355 -29.03 -11.68 -5.14
CA THR A 355 -28.06 -10.58 -5.22
C THR A 355 -26.64 -11.10 -5.37
N ALA A 356 -26.27 -12.15 -4.61
CA ALA A 356 -24.98 -12.81 -4.71
C ALA A 356 -24.77 -13.43 -6.11
N PHE A 357 -25.78 -14.11 -6.65
CA PHE A 357 -25.75 -14.68 -8.01
C PHE A 357 -25.50 -13.60 -9.06
N GLU A 358 -26.26 -12.51 -9.05
CA GLU A 358 -26.10 -11.40 -10.00
C GLU A 358 -24.71 -10.77 -9.89
N SER A 359 -24.21 -10.57 -8.66
CA SER A 359 -22.87 -10.04 -8.41
C SER A 359 -21.76 -10.99 -8.90
N ILE A 360 -21.82 -12.28 -8.56
CA ILE A 360 -20.83 -13.29 -9.00
C ILE A 360 -20.76 -13.37 -10.52
N ARG A 361 -21.91 -13.31 -11.19
CA ARG A 361 -21.95 -13.33 -12.66
C ARG A 361 -21.44 -12.05 -13.31
N SER A 362 -21.48 -10.93 -12.60
CA SER A 362 -20.92 -9.65 -13.03
C SER A 362 -19.40 -9.55 -12.82
N LYS A 363 -18.79 -10.57 -12.20
CA LYS A 363 -17.36 -10.61 -11.86
C LYS A 363 -16.70 -11.84 -12.48
N MET A 364 -15.40 -11.73 -12.71
CA MET A 364 -14.59 -12.84 -13.19
C MET A 364 -13.20 -12.76 -12.57
N SER A 365 -12.76 -13.80 -11.87
CA SER A 365 -11.37 -13.91 -11.40
C SER A 365 -10.58 -14.88 -12.28
N ILE A 366 -9.40 -14.48 -12.75
CA ILE A 366 -8.53 -15.25 -13.63
C ILE A 366 -7.35 -15.81 -12.86
N ARG A 367 -7.12 -17.12 -13.00
CA ARG A 367 -6.04 -17.85 -12.33
C ARG A 367 -5.15 -18.56 -13.34
N ALA A 368 -3.86 -18.65 -13.02
CA ALA A 368 -2.90 -19.47 -13.74
C ALA A 368 -2.63 -20.75 -12.94
N GLU A 369 -3.28 -21.84 -13.32
CA GLU A 369 -3.09 -23.16 -12.69
C GLU A 369 -1.84 -23.85 -13.26
N ASN A 370 -1.25 -24.77 -12.46
CA ASN A 370 -0.09 -25.60 -12.86
C ASN A 370 1.12 -24.79 -13.35
N ARG A 371 1.34 -23.61 -12.77
CA ARG A 371 2.43 -22.72 -13.18
C ARG A 371 3.79 -23.25 -12.67
N PRO A 372 4.77 -23.52 -13.57
CA PRO A 372 6.12 -23.87 -13.15
C PRO A 372 6.79 -22.73 -12.38
N LYS A 373 7.73 -23.04 -11.49
CA LYS A 373 8.39 -22.04 -10.65
C LYS A 373 9.15 -20.97 -11.43
N ALA A 374 9.66 -21.30 -12.63
CA ALA A 374 10.38 -20.35 -13.48
C ALA A 374 9.51 -19.20 -14.00
N PHE A 375 8.19 -19.24 -13.83
CA PHE A 375 7.28 -18.26 -14.42
C PHE A 375 6.48 -17.47 -13.38
N GLU A 376 6.36 -16.16 -13.65
CA GLU A 376 5.42 -15.27 -12.99
C GLU A 376 4.33 -14.87 -13.99
N SER A 377 3.09 -14.75 -13.51
CA SER A 377 1.92 -14.42 -14.32
C SER A 377 1.18 -13.23 -13.72
N THR A 378 0.89 -12.21 -14.53
CA THR A 378 0.04 -11.07 -14.14
C THR A 378 -1.02 -10.80 -15.19
N PHE A 379 -2.19 -10.32 -14.76
CA PHE A 379 -3.34 -10.06 -15.64
C PHE A 379 -3.71 -8.59 -15.65
N PHE A 380 -4.09 -8.09 -16.82
CA PHE A 380 -4.41 -6.69 -17.07
C PHE A 380 -5.74 -6.57 -17.80
N THR A 381 -6.45 -5.47 -17.55
CA THR A 381 -7.51 -5.02 -18.45
C THR A 381 -6.90 -4.60 -19.79
N ILE A 382 -7.73 -4.50 -20.83
CA ILE A 382 -7.27 -3.97 -22.13
C ILE A 382 -6.74 -2.53 -22.01
N ASP A 383 -7.26 -1.76 -21.06
CA ASP A 383 -6.81 -0.39 -20.75
C ASP A 383 -5.50 -0.34 -19.93
N GLY A 384 -4.88 -1.50 -19.64
CA GLY A 384 -3.58 -1.60 -18.98
C GLY A 384 -3.60 -1.53 -17.45
N LYS A 385 -4.77 -1.54 -16.82
CA LYS A 385 -4.87 -1.61 -15.35
C LYS A 385 -4.59 -3.05 -14.89
N THR A 386 -3.69 -3.22 -13.93
CA THR A 386 -3.44 -4.52 -13.30
C THR A 386 -4.68 -4.96 -12.53
N ALA A 387 -5.11 -6.20 -12.73
CA ALA A 387 -6.20 -6.77 -11.96
C ALA A 387 -5.67 -7.39 -10.66
N GLU A 388 -6.08 -6.82 -9.53
CA GLU A 388 -5.83 -7.41 -8.22
C GLU A 388 -6.53 -8.78 -8.14
N TYR A 389 -5.76 -9.83 -7.80
CA TYR A 389 -6.23 -11.22 -7.78
C TYR A 389 -6.90 -11.71 -9.09
N GLY A 390 -6.58 -11.05 -10.21
CA GLY A 390 -7.16 -11.33 -11.51
C GLY A 390 -8.66 -11.05 -11.59
N ALA A 391 -9.23 -10.21 -10.72
CA ALA A 391 -10.66 -9.87 -10.72
C ALA A 391 -10.99 -8.80 -11.76
N PHE A 392 -12.03 -9.04 -12.56
CA PHE A 392 -12.53 -8.18 -13.61
C PHE A 392 -14.04 -8.05 -13.53
N ASN A 393 -14.54 -6.86 -13.84
CA ASN A 393 -15.97 -6.69 -14.14
C ASN A 393 -16.26 -7.33 -15.50
N PHE A 394 -17.30 -8.13 -15.55
CA PHE A 394 -17.69 -8.91 -16.70
C PHE A 394 -19.19 -8.81 -16.93
N LYS A 395 -19.62 -8.73 -18.19
CA LYS A 395 -21.03 -8.71 -18.55
C LYS A 395 -21.40 -10.00 -19.27
N PRO A 396 -22.23 -10.88 -18.65
CA PRO A 396 -22.71 -12.08 -19.31
C PRO A 396 -23.39 -11.80 -20.64
N GLY A 397 -23.16 -12.66 -21.63
CA GLY A 397 -23.67 -12.51 -23.00
C GLY A 397 -22.78 -11.67 -23.92
N GLU A 398 -21.74 -11.03 -23.39
CA GLU A 398 -20.75 -10.27 -24.18
C GLU A 398 -19.38 -10.97 -24.14
N ILE A 399 -18.55 -10.68 -25.15
CA ILE A 399 -17.17 -11.18 -25.21
C ILE A 399 -16.30 -10.26 -24.37
N GLY A 400 -15.80 -10.78 -23.26
CA GLY A 400 -14.81 -10.11 -22.42
C GLY A 400 -13.41 -10.28 -23.00
N ARG A 401 -12.53 -9.31 -22.73
CA ARG A 401 -11.13 -9.33 -23.17
C ARG A 401 -10.21 -8.93 -22.02
N PHE A 402 -9.12 -9.67 -21.86
CA PHE A 402 -8.07 -9.35 -20.91
C PHE A 402 -6.71 -9.66 -21.51
N ARG A 403 -5.67 -9.11 -20.91
CA ARG A 403 -4.29 -9.36 -21.32
C ARG A 403 -3.53 -10.06 -20.20
N MET A 404 -2.80 -11.10 -20.55
CA MET A 404 -1.89 -11.81 -19.65
C MET A 404 -0.45 -11.41 -19.96
N ARG A 405 0.35 -11.16 -18.92
CA ARG A 405 1.81 -11.15 -18.98
C ARG A 405 2.35 -12.41 -18.35
N LEU A 406 3.25 -13.07 -19.04
CA LEU A 406 4.05 -14.15 -18.50
C LEU A 406 5.52 -13.72 -18.53
N LYS A 407 6.19 -13.81 -17.37
CA LYS A 407 7.60 -13.43 -17.20
C LYS A 407 8.41 -14.65 -16.78
N ALA A 408 9.48 -14.94 -17.50
CA ALA A 408 10.47 -15.94 -17.11
C ALA A 408 11.45 -15.31 -16.11
N GLN A 409 11.65 -15.95 -14.97
CA GLN A 409 12.62 -15.49 -13.97
C GLN A 409 14.05 -15.74 -14.46
N GLN A 410 15.00 -14.87 -14.09
CA GLN A 410 16.43 -15.06 -14.41
C GLN A 410 17.08 -16.09 -13.47
N ALA A 411 16.66 -16.08 -12.20
CA ALA A 411 17.15 -16.97 -11.16
C ALA A 411 16.01 -17.33 -10.19
N ILE A 412 16.10 -18.52 -9.58
CA ILE A 412 15.18 -19.00 -8.55
C ILE A 412 16.05 -19.42 -7.36
N ASP A 413 15.73 -18.93 -6.16
CA ASP A 413 16.46 -19.24 -4.93
C ASP A 413 17.99 -19.05 -5.02
N GLY A 414 18.43 -18.09 -5.83
CA GLY A 414 19.85 -17.76 -6.04
C GLY A 414 20.57 -18.57 -7.13
N GLU A 415 19.92 -19.57 -7.75
CA GLU A 415 20.47 -20.31 -8.89
C GLU A 415 19.89 -19.81 -10.22
N LEU A 416 20.73 -19.71 -11.26
CA LEU A 416 20.29 -19.36 -12.61
C LEU A 416 19.24 -20.36 -13.10
N VAL A 417 18.17 -19.85 -13.71
CA VAL A 417 17.05 -20.65 -14.23
C VAL A 417 17.49 -21.74 -15.22
N CYS A 418 18.67 -21.59 -15.85
CA CYS A 418 19.20 -22.61 -16.75
C CYS A 418 19.78 -23.85 -16.05
N LYS A 419 20.01 -23.80 -14.73
CA LYS A 419 20.60 -24.90 -13.94
C LYS A 419 19.61 -25.73 -13.13
N ILE A 420 18.38 -25.26 -12.96
CA ILE A 420 17.33 -25.96 -12.19
C ILE A 420 16.81 -27.22 -12.91
N ASN A 421 15.87 -27.93 -12.29
CA ASN A 421 15.24 -29.12 -12.87
C ASN A 421 14.32 -28.76 -14.06
N PRO A 422 14.21 -29.62 -15.09
CA PRO A 422 13.34 -29.38 -16.24
C PRO A 422 11.86 -29.13 -15.88
N GLU A 423 11.32 -29.86 -14.90
CA GLU A 423 9.91 -29.72 -14.45
C GLU A 423 9.57 -28.32 -13.92
N ASP A 424 10.57 -27.58 -13.44
CA ASP A 424 10.40 -26.20 -12.97
C ASP A 424 10.62 -25.15 -14.09
N LYS A 425 11.23 -25.54 -15.23
CA LYS A 425 11.53 -24.66 -16.40
C LYS A 425 10.47 -24.68 -17.48
N GLU A 426 9.75 -25.79 -17.60
CA GLU A 426 8.74 -25.98 -18.63
C GLU A 426 7.47 -26.61 -18.08
N GLY A 427 6.32 -26.26 -18.65
CA GLY A 427 5.06 -26.85 -18.25
C GLY A 427 3.87 -26.25 -18.97
N MET A 428 2.71 -26.87 -18.74
CA MET A 428 1.43 -26.43 -19.28
C MET A 428 0.67 -25.61 -18.25
N ILE A 429 0.71 -24.29 -18.41
CA ILE A 429 -0.02 -23.34 -17.58
C ILE A 429 -1.46 -23.26 -18.07
N ARG A 430 -2.44 -23.43 -17.19
CA ARG A 430 -3.86 -23.29 -17.55
C ARG A 430 -4.38 -21.95 -17.06
N VAL A 431 -4.61 -21.03 -17.99
CA VAL A 431 -5.15 -19.70 -17.70
C VAL A 431 -6.67 -19.78 -17.76
N LYS A 432 -7.29 -19.72 -16.58
CA LYS A 432 -8.67 -20.13 -16.39
C LYS A 432 -9.47 -19.09 -15.62
N PRO A 433 -10.59 -18.61 -16.16
CA PRO A 433 -11.59 -17.89 -15.38
C PRO A 433 -12.23 -18.81 -14.34
N THR A 434 -12.39 -18.35 -13.10
CA THR A 434 -12.83 -19.16 -11.95
C THR A 434 -14.25 -19.72 -12.13
N THR A 435 -15.10 -19.04 -12.90
CA THR A 435 -16.46 -19.48 -13.23
C THR A 435 -16.52 -20.45 -14.42
N PHE A 436 -15.40 -20.76 -15.07
CA PHE A 436 -15.35 -21.50 -16.33
C PHE A 436 -14.64 -22.83 -16.14
N SER A 437 -15.10 -23.87 -16.82
CA SER A 437 -14.33 -25.12 -16.94
C SER A 437 -13.29 -25.05 -18.07
N SER A 438 -13.57 -24.27 -19.11
CA SER A 438 -12.68 -23.96 -20.23
C SER A 438 -11.50 -23.07 -19.79
N ALA A 439 -10.30 -23.35 -20.30
CA ALA A 439 -9.07 -22.61 -20.00
C ALA A 439 -8.19 -22.45 -21.25
N VAL A 440 -7.37 -21.41 -21.28
CA VAL A 440 -6.31 -21.26 -22.29
C VAL A 440 -5.09 -22.06 -21.82
N ASN A 441 -4.66 -23.03 -22.61
CA ASN A 441 -3.48 -23.83 -22.30
C ASN A 441 -2.24 -23.18 -22.90
N VAL A 442 -1.33 -22.72 -22.04
CA VAL A 442 -0.06 -22.11 -22.43
C VAL A 442 1.07 -23.09 -22.14
N GLU A 443 1.64 -23.67 -23.19
CA GLU A 443 2.87 -24.45 -23.12
C GLU A 443 4.05 -23.47 -23.06
N ALA A 444 4.61 -23.29 -21.88
CA ALA A 444 5.68 -22.33 -21.61
C ALA A 444 7.00 -23.07 -21.32
N SER A 445 8.10 -22.61 -21.92
CA SER A 445 9.45 -23.15 -21.65
C SER A 445 10.52 -22.06 -21.65
N VAL A 446 11.48 -22.16 -20.74
CA VAL A 446 12.66 -21.29 -20.71
C VAL A 446 13.78 -21.93 -21.54
N LEU A 447 14.26 -21.20 -22.55
CA LEU A 447 15.37 -21.59 -23.40
C LEU A 447 16.69 -21.29 -22.73
N CYS A 448 17.62 -22.24 -22.82
CA CYS A 448 19.00 -22.11 -22.38
C CYS A 448 19.92 -22.33 -23.58
N PRO A 449 20.20 -21.27 -24.36
CA PRO A 449 20.92 -21.39 -25.61
C PRO A 449 22.37 -21.85 -25.38
N THR A 450 22.92 -22.56 -26.35
CA THR A 450 24.36 -22.86 -26.42
C THR A 450 24.93 -22.34 -27.73
N CYS A 451 26.09 -21.70 -27.69
CA CYS A 451 26.71 -21.13 -28.89
C CYS A 451 27.42 -22.20 -29.73
N ASP A 452 27.13 -22.25 -31.03
CA ASP A 452 27.77 -23.20 -31.94
C ASP A 452 29.28 -22.98 -32.10
N CYS A 453 29.74 -21.72 -32.01
CA CYS A 453 31.16 -21.39 -32.10
C CYS A 453 32.04 -22.06 -31.01
N GLU A 454 31.44 -22.52 -29.90
CA GLU A 454 32.17 -23.19 -28.82
C GLU A 454 32.50 -24.65 -29.15
N LYS A 455 31.77 -25.23 -30.10
CA LYS A 455 31.97 -26.60 -30.58
C LYS A 455 33.25 -26.71 -31.41
N THR A 456 33.62 -25.64 -32.11
CA THR A 456 34.82 -25.54 -32.97
C THR A 456 35.94 -24.79 -32.25
N ARG A 457 36.93 -25.52 -31.74
CA ARG A 457 38.11 -24.94 -31.08
C ARG A 457 39.34 -25.05 -31.98
N LEU A 458 39.99 -23.92 -32.25
CA LEU A 458 41.26 -23.90 -32.97
C LEU A 458 42.40 -24.05 -31.96
N LYS A 459 42.94 -25.27 -31.87
CA LYS A 459 44.02 -25.59 -30.93
C LYS A 459 45.33 -24.92 -31.32
N ASN A 460 46.12 -24.50 -30.33
CA ASN A 460 47.42 -23.86 -30.51
C ASN A 460 47.37 -22.73 -31.55
N ALA A 461 46.35 -21.89 -31.47
CA ALA A 461 46.10 -20.88 -32.49
C ALA A 461 47.28 -19.89 -32.55
N GLU A 462 47.70 -19.53 -33.77
CA GLU A 462 48.78 -18.55 -34.00
C GLU A 462 48.49 -17.22 -33.30
N ARG A 463 47.22 -16.78 -33.34
CA ARG A 463 46.73 -15.59 -32.63
C ARG A 463 46.90 -15.65 -31.11
N CYS A 464 46.90 -16.86 -30.55
CA CYS A 464 47.14 -17.11 -29.13
C CYS A 464 48.62 -17.46 -28.88
N ASN A 465 49.53 -17.03 -29.78
CA ASN A 465 50.97 -17.28 -29.74
C ASN A 465 51.34 -18.78 -29.69
N GLY A 466 50.47 -19.67 -30.17
CA GLY A 466 50.65 -21.12 -30.07
C GLY A 466 50.52 -21.69 -28.65
N ASN A 467 50.26 -20.84 -27.65
CA ASN A 467 50.21 -21.17 -26.22
C ASN A 467 48.77 -21.17 -25.66
N GLY A 468 47.77 -21.28 -26.55
CA GLY A 468 46.36 -21.28 -26.19
C GLY A 468 45.48 -21.70 -27.36
N ASP A 469 44.22 -22.01 -27.03
CA ASP A 469 43.19 -22.39 -28.00
C ASP A 469 42.25 -21.22 -28.26
N LEU A 470 41.90 -20.97 -29.53
CA LEU A 470 40.93 -19.93 -29.89
C LEU A 470 39.50 -20.51 -29.90
N VAL A 471 38.62 -19.93 -29.08
CA VAL A 471 37.21 -20.34 -28.92
C VAL A 471 36.32 -19.10 -28.97
N CYS A 472 35.38 -19.04 -29.92
CA CYS A 472 34.49 -17.89 -30.14
C CYS A 472 35.20 -16.52 -30.12
N GLY A 473 36.36 -16.42 -30.77
CA GLY A 473 37.13 -15.17 -30.84
C GLY A 473 37.96 -14.82 -29.62
N ARG A 474 37.98 -15.65 -28.56
CA ARG A 474 38.80 -15.48 -27.36
C ARG A 474 39.85 -16.58 -27.22
N CYS A 475 41.07 -16.22 -26.83
CA CYS A 475 42.10 -17.19 -26.48
C CYS A 475 41.88 -17.77 -25.08
N GLN A 476 41.90 -19.10 -24.99
CA GLN A 476 41.98 -19.86 -23.75
C GLN A 476 43.41 -20.37 -23.60
N CYS A 477 44.20 -19.68 -22.77
CA CYS A 477 45.62 -19.99 -22.59
C CYS A 477 45.84 -21.33 -21.89
N HIS A 478 46.90 -22.03 -22.28
CA HIS A 478 47.37 -23.21 -21.57
C HIS A 478 48.05 -22.83 -20.26
N ASP A 479 48.23 -23.81 -19.38
CA ASP A 479 48.82 -23.59 -18.06
C ASP A 479 50.21 -22.92 -18.15
N GLY A 480 50.40 -21.84 -17.38
CA GLY A 480 51.64 -21.06 -17.35
C GLY A 480 51.67 -19.84 -18.27
N TRP A 481 50.66 -19.64 -19.12
CA TRP A 481 50.53 -18.49 -20.02
C TRP A 481 49.36 -17.58 -19.65
N LEU A 482 49.58 -16.27 -19.76
CA LEU A 482 48.63 -15.23 -19.35
C LEU A 482 48.49 -14.16 -20.45
N GLY A 483 47.44 -13.36 -20.34
CA GLY A 483 47.10 -12.27 -21.28
C GLY A 483 46.03 -12.65 -22.28
N ASN A 484 45.40 -11.65 -22.90
CA ASN A 484 44.28 -11.83 -23.85
C ASN A 484 44.66 -12.67 -25.09
N PHE A 485 45.96 -12.75 -25.40
CA PHE A 485 46.52 -13.50 -26.52
C PHE A 485 47.57 -14.53 -26.07
N CYS A 486 47.67 -14.85 -24.78
CA CYS A 486 48.62 -15.84 -24.25
C CYS A 486 50.09 -15.54 -24.59
N ASN A 487 50.42 -14.25 -24.72
CA ASN A 487 51.74 -13.77 -25.14
C ASN A 487 52.75 -13.69 -23.98
N CYS A 488 52.35 -14.02 -22.77
CA CYS A 488 53.13 -13.74 -21.57
C CYS A 488 53.29 -14.96 -20.68
N SER A 489 54.52 -15.27 -20.27
CA SER A 489 54.79 -16.34 -19.30
C SER A 489 54.51 -15.84 -17.88
N ALA A 490 53.85 -16.66 -17.07
CA ALA A 490 53.55 -16.35 -15.67
C ALA A 490 54.80 -16.08 -14.82
N SER A 491 55.98 -16.51 -15.27
CA SER A 491 57.28 -16.35 -14.61
C SER A 491 58.02 -15.03 -14.89
N SER A 492 57.73 -14.34 -16.00
CA SER A 492 58.54 -13.21 -16.51
C SER A 492 57.92 -11.82 -16.30
N SER A 493 56.78 -11.74 -15.61
CA SER A 493 55.86 -10.61 -15.69
C SER A 493 56.03 -9.53 -14.59
N ALA A 494 57.06 -9.64 -13.75
CA ALA A 494 57.29 -8.75 -12.61
C ALA A 494 58.11 -7.46 -12.89
N LEU A 495 58.59 -7.22 -14.13
CA LEU A 495 59.73 -6.29 -14.33
C LEU A 495 59.61 -5.18 -15.39
N ASP A 496 58.57 -5.10 -16.22
CA ASP A 496 58.55 -4.10 -17.31
C ASP A 496 57.33 -3.15 -17.27
N LYS A 497 57.48 -2.02 -16.57
CA LYS A 497 56.45 -0.96 -16.43
C LYS A 497 56.24 -0.13 -17.70
N ASN A 498 57.11 -0.28 -18.70
CA ASN A 498 57.07 0.52 -19.94
C ASN A 498 56.01 0.04 -20.95
N GLN A 499 55.34 -1.08 -20.68
CA GLN A 499 54.32 -1.65 -21.58
C GLN A 499 52.93 -1.01 -21.44
N CYS A 500 52.76 -0.05 -20.52
CA CYS A 500 51.50 0.65 -20.26
C CYS A 500 51.54 2.15 -20.61
N THR A 501 52.45 2.56 -21.49
CA THR A 501 52.57 3.94 -22.00
C THR A 501 52.35 3.98 -23.52
N THR A 502 51.91 5.12 -24.04
CA THR A 502 51.77 5.40 -25.48
C THR A 502 52.38 6.77 -25.83
N ALA A 503 52.47 7.13 -27.11
CA ALA A 503 53.08 8.41 -27.52
C ALA A 503 52.41 9.65 -26.88
N ASP A 504 51.11 9.57 -26.60
CA ASP A 504 50.32 10.64 -25.95
C ASP A 504 50.26 10.50 -24.42
N ILE A 505 50.55 9.31 -23.87
CA ILE A 505 50.42 8.97 -22.45
C ILE A 505 51.81 8.71 -21.87
N LYS A 506 52.38 9.75 -21.27
CA LYS A 506 53.76 9.76 -20.75
C LYS A 506 53.94 9.00 -19.43
N GLU A 507 52.87 8.83 -18.66
CA GLU A 507 52.87 8.09 -17.39
C GLU A 507 52.14 6.75 -17.57
N PRO A 508 52.68 5.62 -17.07
CA PRO A 508 52.01 4.32 -17.15
C PRO A 508 50.56 4.40 -16.66
N CYS A 509 49.62 3.89 -17.47
CA CYS A 509 48.18 3.92 -17.17
C CYS A 509 47.64 5.32 -16.83
N SER A 510 48.18 6.36 -17.49
CA SER A 510 47.82 7.77 -17.29
C SER A 510 48.00 8.25 -15.83
N GLY A 511 48.87 7.58 -15.06
CA GLY A 511 49.06 7.86 -13.62
C GLY A 511 47.85 7.48 -12.74
N ARG A 512 46.86 6.78 -13.31
CA ARG A 512 45.54 6.51 -12.71
C ARG A 512 45.24 5.02 -12.56
N GLY A 513 46.26 4.17 -12.71
CA GLY A 513 46.16 2.74 -12.52
C GLY A 513 47.52 2.05 -12.37
N ASP A 514 47.48 0.81 -11.93
CA ASP A 514 48.64 -0.07 -11.91
C ASP A 514 48.78 -0.77 -13.26
N CYS A 515 50.00 -0.74 -13.80
CA CYS A 515 50.37 -1.58 -14.92
C CYS A 515 50.64 -3.00 -14.41
N LEU A 516 49.72 -3.92 -14.68
CA LEU A 516 49.95 -5.33 -14.38
C LEU A 516 50.95 -5.95 -15.36
N ALA A 517 51.49 -7.08 -14.92
CA ALA A 517 52.06 -8.13 -15.75
C ALA A 517 51.50 -8.12 -17.19
N CYS A 518 52.39 -7.98 -18.18
CA CYS A 518 52.06 -8.09 -19.61
C CYS A 518 51.28 -6.89 -20.20
N GLY A 519 51.46 -5.68 -19.66
CA GLY A 519 51.01 -4.43 -20.30
C GLY A 519 49.52 -4.12 -20.16
N THR A 520 48.85 -4.68 -19.14
CA THR A 520 47.42 -4.43 -18.88
C THR A 520 47.25 -3.44 -17.73
N CYS A 521 46.57 -2.33 -17.97
CA CYS A 521 46.27 -1.36 -16.92
C CYS A 521 45.06 -1.78 -16.08
N VAL A 522 45.21 -1.69 -14.76
CA VAL A 522 44.11 -1.76 -13.80
C VAL A 522 43.96 -0.39 -13.15
N CYS A 523 42.86 0.29 -13.44
CA CYS A 523 42.61 1.63 -12.93
C CYS A 523 42.37 1.61 -11.41
N TYR A 524 42.96 2.54 -10.67
CA TYR A 524 42.85 2.62 -9.21
C TYR A 524 41.42 2.83 -8.72
N ASN A 525 40.56 3.38 -9.58
CA ASN A 525 39.16 3.59 -9.29
C ASN A 525 38.32 3.35 -10.56
N PRO A 526 37.92 2.10 -10.85
CA PRO A 526 37.21 1.74 -12.08
C PRO A 526 35.81 2.39 -12.22
N ASP A 527 35.28 2.93 -11.12
CA ASP A 527 34.05 3.72 -11.11
C ASP A 527 34.28 5.18 -11.55
N GLN A 528 35.52 5.63 -11.58
CA GLN A 528 35.89 6.99 -11.98
C GLN A 528 36.72 7.05 -13.27
N PHE A 529 37.48 6.00 -13.59
CA PHE A 529 38.40 5.97 -14.73
C PHE A 529 38.15 4.75 -15.62
N GLU A 530 38.22 4.95 -16.94
CA GLU A 530 37.98 3.91 -17.94
C GLU A 530 38.91 4.03 -19.16
N GLY A 531 38.89 2.99 -19.99
CA GLY A 531 39.74 2.86 -21.17
C GLY A 531 40.99 1.99 -20.94
N PRO A 532 41.64 1.53 -22.03
CA PRO A 532 42.77 0.59 -21.98
C PRO A 532 43.99 1.10 -21.21
N TYR A 533 44.13 2.42 -21.03
CA TYR A 533 45.22 3.06 -20.28
C TYR A 533 44.69 3.97 -19.17
N CYS A 534 43.45 3.77 -18.71
CA CYS A 534 42.78 4.60 -17.70
C CYS A 534 42.73 6.10 -18.07
N GLN A 535 42.67 6.38 -19.37
CA GLN A 535 42.82 7.74 -19.90
C GLN A 535 41.54 8.57 -19.82
N PHE A 536 40.37 7.94 -19.75
CA PHE A 536 39.08 8.63 -19.69
C PHE A 536 38.58 8.71 -18.26
N THR A 537 38.04 9.86 -17.87
CA THR A 537 37.35 10.01 -16.59
C THR A 537 35.84 9.95 -16.84
N LYS A 538 35.14 9.07 -16.13
CA LYS A 538 33.66 8.94 -16.21
C LYS A 538 32.91 10.22 -15.84
N ASN A 539 33.57 11.22 -15.26
CA ASN A 539 33.01 12.53 -14.92
C ASN A 539 33.09 13.59 -16.05
N GLN A 540 33.67 13.25 -17.21
CA GLN A 540 33.85 14.22 -18.31
C GLN A 540 32.60 14.46 -19.16
N CYS A 541 31.54 13.67 -18.97
CA CYS A 541 30.29 13.84 -19.70
C CYS A 541 29.46 15.05 -19.25
N GLN A 542 28.53 15.47 -20.11
CA GLN A 542 27.66 16.62 -19.85
C GLN A 542 26.69 16.34 -18.69
N ARG A 543 26.32 17.40 -17.95
CA ARG A 543 25.41 17.35 -16.80
C ARG A 543 24.13 18.12 -17.09
N TYR A 544 23.00 17.61 -16.60
CA TYR A 544 21.70 18.29 -16.61
C TYR A 544 21.10 18.27 -15.20
N GLY A 545 20.63 19.42 -14.70
CA GLY A 545 20.09 19.53 -13.34
C GLY A 545 21.09 19.20 -12.21
N GLY A 546 22.40 19.19 -12.49
CA GLY A 546 23.47 18.78 -11.56
C GLY A 546 23.92 17.32 -11.72
N PHE A 547 23.17 16.50 -12.45
CA PHE A 547 23.39 15.06 -12.62
C PHE A 547 24.12 14.75 -13.92
N LEU A 548 25.11 13.84 -13.86
CA LEU A 548 25.90 13.39 -15.01
C LEU A 548 25.03 12.53 -15.94
N CYS A 549 24.95 12.90 -17.23
CA CYS A 549 24.02 12.29 -18.19
C CYS A 549 22.58 12.17 -17.67
N ASN A 550 22.16 13.16 -16.86
CA ASN A 550 20.84 13.25 -16.24
C ASN A 550 20.44 11.98 -15.44
N GLU A 551 21.40 11.16 -14.98
CA GLU A 551 21.18 9.83 -14.37
C GLU A 551 20.34 8.86 -15.24
N ARG A 552 20.25 9.13 -16.55
CA ARG A 552 19.42 8.40 -17.53
C ARG A 552 20.21 8.03 -18.78
N GLY A 553 21.51 7.90 -18.59
CA GLY A 553 22.49 7.54 -19.59
C GLY A 553 23.83 7.30 -18.93
N ASN A 554 24.69 6.57 -19.62
CA ASN A 554 26.02 6.24 -19.14
C ASN A 554 27.07 7.06 -19.86
N CYS A 555 28.05 7.56 -19.10
CA CYS A 555 29.21 8.22 -19.68
C CYS A 555 30.16 7.16 -20.25
N ILE A 556 30.33 7.15 -21.58
CA ILE A 556 31.22 6.23 -22.28
C ILE A 556 32.17 7.07 -23.15
N MET A 557 33.47 6.97 -22.87
CA MET A 557 34.53 7.67 -23.61
C MET A 557 34.31 9.19 -23.73
N GLY A 558 33.68 9.80 -22.71
CA GLY A 558 33.42 11.25 -22.65
C GLY A 558 32.13 11.73 -23.33
N GLN A 559 31.26 10.82 -23.79
CA GLN A 559 29.92 11.15 -24.31
C GLN A 559 28.81 10.40 -23.56
N CYS A 560 27.64 11.02 -23.43
CA CYS A 560 26.48 10.39 -22.81
C CYS A 560 25.79 9.44 -23.80
N SER A 561 25.76 8.15 -23.45
CA SER A 561 24.93 7.14 -24.12
C SER A 561 23.63 6.99 -23.35
N CYS A 562 22.53 7.51 -23.89
CA CYS A 562 21.24 7.54 -23.20
C CYS A 562 20.57 6.17 -23.12
N ASP A 563 19.86 5.95 -22.02
CA ASP A 563 19.06 4.76 -21.79
C ASP A 563 17.83 4.76 -22.71
N HIS A 564 17.21 3.58 -22.90
CA HIS A 564 16.05 3.45 -23.78
C HIS A 564 14.91 4.37 -23.35
N GLY A 565 14.46 5.25 -24.24
CA GLY A 565 13.39 6.22 -23.98
C GLY A 565 13.86 7.66 -23.71
N TRP A 566 15.16 7.92 -23.82
CA TRP A 566 15.78 9.23 -23.58
C TRP A 566 16.74 9.63 -24.72
N GLU A 567 16.82 10.94 -24.99
CA GLU A 567 17.67 11.57 -26.00
C GLU A 567 18.19 12.94 -25.51
N GLY A 568 19.07 13.57 -26.30
CA GLY A 568 19.75 14.81 -25.92
C GLY A 568 21.22 14.59 -25.53
N SER A 569 22.01 15.67 -25.49
CA SER A 569 23.46 15.56 -25.30
C SER A 569 23.86 15.24 -23.85
N ALA A 570 22.94 15.41 -22.91
CA ALA A 570 23.04 15.01 -21.51
C ALA A 570 21.90 14.05 -21.09
N CYS A 571 21.19 13.43 -22.04
CA CYS A 571 20.03 12.56 -21.79
C CYS A 571 18.87 13.24 -21.05
N GLU A 572 18.66 14.51 -21.35
CA GLU A 572 17.70 15.41 -20.72
C GLU A 572 16.27 15.29 -21.26
N CYS A 573 16.10 14.72 -22.45
CA CYS A 573 14.83 14.75 -23.18
C CYS A 573 14.20 13.35 -23.26
N PRO A 574 12.99 13.13 -22.72
CA PRO A 574 12.29 11.86 -22.90
C PRO A 574 11.73 11.76 -24.33
N THR A 575 11.83 10.58 -24.95
CA THR A 575 11.27 10.31 -26.29
C THR A 575 9.78 9.98 -26.26
N SER A 576 9.20 9.78 -25.08
CA SER A 576 7.77 9.47 -24.90
C SER A 576 6.96 10.75 -24.71
N ASN A 577 5.85 10.84 -25.43
CA ASN A 577 4.88 11.94 -25.30
C ASN A 577 3.85 11.71 -24.18
N GLN A 578 3.96 10.62 -23.42
CA GLN A 578 2.96 10.23 -22.40
C GLN A 578 2.76 11.29 -21.31
N THR A 579 3.83 11.97 -20.88
CA THR A 579 3.75 13.01 -19.84
C THR A 579 3.02 14.27 -20.30
N CYS A 580 2.80 14.41 -21.61
CA CYS A 580 2.07 15.52 -22.21
C CYS A 580 0.60 15.18 -22.53
N LEU A 581 0.13 13.96 -22.25
CA LEU A 581 -1.25 13.57 -22.54
C LEU A 581 -2.18 14.01 -21.40
N ASP A 582 -3.31 14.59 -21.75
CA ASP A 582 -4.37 14.94 -20.81
C ASP A 582 -5.21 13.72 -20.38
N THR A 583 -6.14 13.90 -19.44
CA THR A 583 -7.02 12.83 -18.92
C THR A 583 -7.94 12.21 -19.99
N LYS A 584 -8.05 12.86 -21.16
CA LYS A 584 -8.85 12.47 -22.31
C LYS A 584 -7.99 11.96 -23.48
N GLY A 585 -6.67 11.87 -23.29
CA GLY A 585 -5.71 11.37 -24.27
C GLY A 585 -5.26 12.38 -25.34
N ASN A 586 -5.57 13.67 -25.21
CA ASN A 586 -5.07 14.68 -26.14
C ASN A 586 -3.69 15.20 -25.71
N LEU A 587 -2.83 15.45 -26.69
CA LEU A 587 -1.52 16.06 -26.46
C LEU A 587 -1.70 17.53 -26.04
N CYS A 588 -1.26 17.87 -24.83
CA CYS A 588 -1.31 19.23 -24.27
C CYS A 588 -2.69 19.88 -24.38
N GLY A 589 -3.75 19.14 -24.06
CA GLY A 589 -5.13 19.65 -24.07
C GLY A 589 -5.62 20.08 -25.45
N GLY A 590 -4.90 19.73 -26.53
CA GLY A 590 -5.12 20.23 -27.89
C GLY A 590 -4.79 21.72 -28.09
N ARG A 591 -4.10 22.35 -27.12
CA ARG A 591 -3.85 23.80 -27.09
C ARG A 591 -2.37 24.18 -27.12
N GLY A 592 -1.46 23.23 -26.85
CA GLY A 592 -0.01 23.46 -26.77
C GLY A 592 0.82 22.41 -27.52
N ALA A 593 2.14 22.60 -27.52
CA ALA A 593 3.10 21.66 -28.09
C ALA A 593 3.88 20.93 -26.98
N CYS A 594 4.12 19.62 -27.15
CA CYS A 594 4.94 18.84 -26.23
C CYS A 594 6.41 18.93 -26.62
N VAL A 595 7.25 19.45 -25.72
CA VAL A 595 8.70 19.57 -25.92
C VAL A 595 9.41 18.93 -24.73
N CYS A 596 10.18 17.87 -24.99
CA CYS A 596 10.87 17.07 -23.96
C CYS A 596 9.97 16.67 -22.78
N GLY A 597 8.76 16.19 -23.09
CA GLY A 597 7.81 15.70 -22.09
C GLY A 597 7.09 16.79 -21.29
N ARG A 598 7.17 18.06 -21.70
CA ARG A 598 6.43 19.18 -21.08
C ARG A 598 5.61 19.95 -22.11
N CYS A 599 4.41 20.36 -21.72
CA CYS A 599 3.53 21.14 -22.59
C CYS A 599 3.86 22.64 -22.54
N GLN A 600 4.02 23.24 -23.72
CA GLN A 600 4.17 24.68 -23.90
C GLN A 600 2.80 25.26 -24.27
N CYS A 601 2.14 25.93 -23.31
CA CYS A 601 0.78 26.47 -23.45
C CYS A 601 0.78 27.95 -23.86
N PRO A 602 -0.24 28.42 -24.63
CA PRO A 602 -0.43 29.84 -24.94
C PRO A 602 -0.95 30.63 -23.73
N ASP A 603 -0.51 31.88 -23.59
CA ASP A 603 -0.79 32.75 -22.45
C ASP A 603 -2.23 33.33 -22.52
N SER A 604 -3.18 32.76 -21.79
CA SER A 604 -4.61 33.10 -21.88
C SER A 604 -5.21 33.79 -20.63
N GLY A 605 -4.38 34.21 -19.68
CA GLY A 605 -4.84 34.94 -18.47
C GLY A 605 -5.66 34.13 -17.47
N ILE A 606 -5.76 32.81 -17.67
CA ILE A 606 -6.37 31.83 -16.76
C ILE A 606 -5.26 30.86 -16.39
N GLU A 607 -5.09 30.54 -15.09
CA GLU A 607 -4.13 29.53 -14.67
C GLU A 607 -4.47 28.17 -15.29
N MET A 608 -3.55 27.69 -16.13
CA MET A 608 -3.65 26.42 -16.83
C MET A 608 -2.90 25.34 -16.06
N SER A 609 -3.39 24.10 -16.13
CA SER A 609 -2.67 22.93 -15.64
C SER A 609 -1.41 22.67 -16.49
N ALA A 610 -0.54 21.77 -16.00
CA ALA A 610 0.68 21.34 -16.68
C ALA A 610 0.44 20.76 -18.10
N ASN A 611 -0.80 20.38 -18.43
CA ASN A 611 -1.18 19.81 -19.73
C ASN A 611 -2.04 20.77 -20.56
N CYS A 612 -2.04 22.06 -20.24
CA CYS A 612 -2.85 23.09 -20.90
C CYS A 612 -4.37 22.88 -20.79
N GLU A 613 -4.84 22.08 -19.82
CA GLU A 613 -6.26 22.05 -19.44
C GLU A 613 -6.56 23.21 -18.49
N PRO A 614 -7.71 23.89 -18.61
CA PRO A 614 -8.15 24.85 -17.60
C PRO A 614 -8.39 24.10 -16.28
N ASN A 615 -7.84 24.62 -15.18
CA ASN A 615 -7.94 23.95 -13.87
C ASN A 615 -9.35 24.13 -13.27
N PHE A 616 -10.25 23.17 -13.52
CA PHE A 616 -11.65 23.20 -13.06
C PHE A 616 -11.86 22.68 -11.63
N GLN A 617 -10.81 22.31 -10.89
CA GLN A 617 -10.93 21.97 -9.46
C GLN A 617 -11.24 23.20 -8.57
N PHE A 618 -11.33 24.39 -9.21
CA PHE A 618 -11.96 25.61 -8.69
C PHE A 618 -13.51 25.58 -8.73
N GLN A 619 -14.16 24.48 -9.16
CA GLN A 619 -15.62 24.39 -9.27
C GLN A 619 -16.38 24.53 -7.93
N PHE A 620 -15.77 24.23 -6.79
CA PHE A 620 -16.37 24.51 -5.47
C PHE A 620 -16.34 26.00 -5.06
N GLY A 621 -15.64 26.86 -5.84
CA GLY A 621 -15.52 28.31 -5.59
C GLY A 621 -16.23 29.18 -6.62
N VAL A 622 -16.99 28.61 -7.56
CA VAL A 622 -17.65 29.37 -8.65
C VAL A 622 -18.63 30.39 -8.06
N CYS A 623 -19.46 29.97 -7.10
CA CYS A 623 -20.42 30.86 -6.44
C CYS A 623 -19.72 32.07 -5.77
N GLU A 624 -18.58 31.88 -5.11
CA GLU A 624 -17.82 32.99 -4.50
C GLU A 624 -17.16 33.89 -5.55
N PHE A 625 -16.58 33.30 -6.60
CA PHE A 625 -15.95 34.08 -7.67
C PHE A 625 -16.97 34.90 -8.48
N THR A 626 -18.18 34.36 -8.70
CA THR A 626 -19.21 35.05 -9.47
C THR A 626 -20.07 36.00 -8.65
N ARG A 627 -20.09 35.88 -7.31
CA ARG A 627 -20.92 36.67 -6.36
C ARG A 627 -20.91 38.17 -6.65
N SER A 628 -19.74 38.82 -6.56
CA SER A 628 -19.65 40.29 -6.65
C SER A 628 -20.00 40.82 -8.04
N CYS A 629 -19.72 40.05 -9.10
CA CYS A 629 -20.09 40.40 -10.47
C CYS A 629 -21.58 40.20 -10.73
N VAL A 630 -22.20 39.16 -10.15
CA VAL A 630 -23.64 38.91 -10.25
C VAL A 630 -24.42 40.02 -9.53
N GLN A 631 -24.02 40.36 -8.31
CA GLN A 631 -24.66 41.39 -7.49
C GLN A 631 -24.62 42.78 -8.18
N CYS A 632 -23.47 43.19 -8.72
CA CYS A 632 -23.34 44.47 -9.42
C CYS A 632 -24.11 44.51 -10.76
N GLN A 633 -24.16 43.40 -11.51
CA GLN A 633 -24.85 43.37 -12.80
C GLN A 633 -26.37 43.31 -12.64
N ALA A 634 -26.88 42.53 -11.68
CA ALA A 634 -28.31 42.32 -11.46
C ALA A 634 -28.99 43.45 -10.69
N TRP A 635 -28.42 43.91 -9.57
CA TRP A 635 -29.08 44.88 -8.67
C TRP A 635 -28.27 46.16 -8.39
N LYS A 636 -27.05 46.28 -8.93
CA LYS A 636 -26.15 47.43 -8.71
C LYS A 636 -25.74 47.61 -7.23
N THR A 637 -25.71 46.53 -6.47
CA THR A 637 -25.34 46.46 -5.05
C THR A 637 -23.99 45.72 -4.87
N GLY A 638 -23.42 45.76 -3.66
CA GLY A 638 -22.20 45.01 -3.31
C GLY A 638 -20.85 45.69 -3.62
N GLU A 639 -19.76 44.93 -3.46
CA GLU A 639 -18.37 45.43 -3.50
C GLU A 639 -18.00 46.08 -4.85
N LYS A 640 -18.49 45.52 -5.97
CA LYS A 640 -18.22 46.01 -7.34
C LYS A 640 -19.33 46.92 -7.90
N LYS A 641 -20.05 47.64 -7.05
CA LYS A 641 -21.16 48.54 -7.47
C LYS A 641 -20.74 49.64 -8.44
N ASP A 642 -19.46 50.01 -8.43
CA ASP A 642 -18.90 51.02 -9.33
C ASP A 642 -18.83 50.53 -10.78
N LYS A 643 -19.27 51.38 -11.71
CA LYS A 643 -19.52 51.00 -13.11
C LYS A 643 -18.26 50.50 -13.84
N GLU A 644 -17.10 51.13 -13.60
CA GLU A 644 -15.82 50.73 -14.20
C GLU A 644 -15.33 49.36 -13.72
N GLU A 645 -15.70 48.93 -12.51
CA GLU A 645 -15.32 47.62 -11.98
C GLU A 645 -16.31 46.53 -12.37
N CYS A 646 -17.59 46.87 -12.44
CA CYS A 646 -18.64 45.96 -12.89
C CYS A 646 -18.51 45.61 -14.39
N ASP A 647 -18.03 46.56 -15.22
CA ASP A 647 -17.80 46.35 -16.65
C ASP A 647 -16.58 45.45 -16.96
N LYS A 648 -15.68 45.25 -15.99
CA LYS A 648 -14.52 44.34 -16.09
C LYS A 648 -14.89 42.87 -15.81
N CYS A 649 -16.14 42.56 -15.50
CA CYS A 649 -16.58 41.20 -15.22
C CYS A 649 -16.56 40.32 -16.49
N PRO A 650 -16.04 39.08 -16.42
CA PRO A 650 -15.74 38.26 -17.60
C PRO A 650 -16.97 37.58 -18.24
N PHE A 651 -18.17 37.78 -17.69
CA PHE A 651 -19.43 37.18 -18.16
C PHE A 651 -20.61 38.15 -17.98
N LYS A 652 -21.75 37.82 -18.60
CA LYS A 652 -23.00 38.59 -18.53
C LYS A 652 -24.09 37.77 -17.81
N VAL A 653 -24.86 38.47 -16.96
CA VAL A 653 -25.98 37.90 -16.20
C VAL A 653 -27.30 37.95 -16.99
N VAL A 654 -28.09 36.88 -16.90
CA VAL A 654 -29.44 36.78 -17.45
C VAL A 654 -30.45 36.62 -16.31
N MET A 655 -31.46 37.51 -16.24
CA MET A 655 -32.48 37.48 -15.18
C MET A 655 -33.66 36.58 -15.58
N VAL A 656 -34.00 35.60 -14.75
CA VAL A 656 -35.07 34.61 -14.98
C VAL A 656 -36.14 34.64 -13.88
N ASP A 657 -37.37 34.26 -14.22
CA ASP A 657 -38.50 34.23 -13.29
C ASP A 657 -38.51 32.97 -12.41
N GLU A 658 -38.00 31.84 -12.92
CA GLU A 658 -37.78 30.57 -12.22
C GLU A 658 -36.46 29.94 -12.69
N LEU A 659 -35.74 29.26 -11.77
CA LEU A 659 -34.54 28.49 -12.09
C LEU A 659 -34.94 27.08 -12.54
N LYS A 660 -34.21 26.48 -13.50
CA LYS A 660 -34.52 25.13 -14.02
C LYS A 660 -34.35 24.06 -12.93
N GLU A 661 -35.26 23.09 -12.85
CA GLU A 661 -35.22 22.00 -11.85
C GLU A 661 -34.02 21.03 -12.01
N GLU A 662 -33.60 20.47 -10.87
CA GLU A 662 -32.43 19.64 -10.62
C GLU A 662 -32.22 18.51 -11.64
N LYS A 663 -31.15 18.61 -12.43
CA LYS A 663 -30.41 17.45 -12.91
C LYS A 663 -29.18 17.30 -12.01
N GLN A 664 -28.92 16.06 -11.62
CA GLN A 664 -28.13 15.57 -10.48
C GLN A 664 -26.69 16.09 -10.23
N ASP A 665 -26.20 17.16 -10.86
CA ASP A 665 -24.80 17.61 -10.70
C ASP A 665 -24.56 19.15 -10.79
N LEU A 666 -25.55 20.02 -10.52
CA LEU A 666 -25.35 21.48 -10.49
C LEU A 666 -25.99 22.11 -9.24
N GLU A 667 -25.18 22.52 -8.26
CA GLU A 667 -25.61 23.27 -7.07
C GLU A 667 -26.08 24.69 -7.43
N SER A 668 -27.21 25.14 -6.87
CA SER A 668 -27.66 26.53 -6.97
C SER A 668 -26.95 27.40 -5.94
N CYS A 669 -26.46 28.58 -6.34
CA CYS A 669 -25.77 29.52 -5.47
C CYS A 669 -26.78 30.42 -4.74
N SER A 670 -26.61 30.60 -3.42
CA SER A 670 -27.43 31.50 -2.60
C SER A 670 -26.58 32.42 -1.72
N PHE A 671 -26.83 33.73 -1.74
CA PHE A 671 -26.09 34.70 -0.92
C PHE A 671 -27.02 35.77 -0.33
N LEU A 672 -26.62 36.30 0.83
CA LEU A 672 -27.25 37.48 1.44
C LEU A 672 -26.69 38.76 0.78
N ASP A 673 -27.57 39.67 0.39
CA ASP A 673 -27.19 41.01 -0.05
C ASP A 673 -27.06 41.92 1.18
N GLU A 674 -25.85 42.43 1.41
CA GLU A 674 -25.49 43.27 2.57
C GLU A 674 -26.17 44.65 2.55
N ASP A 675 -26.69 45.08 1.40
CA ASP A 675 -27.36 46.39 1.26
C ASP A 675 -28.85 46.35 1.67
N ASP A 676 -29.53 45.19 1.59
CA ASP A 676 -30.96 45.06 1.89
C ASP A 676 -31.38 43.86 2.77
N ASP A 677 -30.42 43.10 3.30
CA ASP A 677 -30.63 41.91 4.14
C ASP A 677 -31.53 40.83 3.50
N CYS A 678 -31.62 40.83 2.17
CA CYS A 678 -32.38 39.86 1.40
C CYS A 678 -31.48 38.80 0.76
N THR A 679 -31.96 37.57 0.65
CA THR A 679 -31.24 36.46 0.01
C THR A 679 -31.58 36.37 -1.47
N TYR A 680 -30.57 36.23 -2.33
CA TYR A 680 -30.74 36.03 -3.78
C TYR A 680 -30.14 34.72 -4.27
N TYR A 681 -30.68 34.18 -5.37
CA TYR A 681 -30.37 32.85 -5.89
C TYR A 681 -29.98 32.90 -7.37
N TYR A 682 -28.98 32.11 -7.78
CA TYR A 682 -28.57 32.01 -9.18
C TYR A 682 -27.86 30.69 -9.51
N MET A 683 -27.76 30.35 -10.80
CA MET A 683 -27.06 29.16 -11.30
C MET A 683 -26.10 29.51 -12.43
N THR A 684 -25.05 28.70 -12.60
CA THR A 684 -24.05 28.87 -13.65
C THR A 684 -23.97 27.64 -14.55
N GLU A 685 -24.14 27.79 -15.86
CA GLU A 685 -24.00 26.72 -16.85
C GLU A 685 -22.75 26.98 -17.74
N PRO A 686 -21.78 26.04 -17.83
CA PRO A 686 -20.66 26.17 -18.75
C PRO A 686 -21.09 25.80 -20.17
N LYS A 687 -20.97 26.73 -21.12
CA LYS A 687 -21.03 26.45 -22.56
C LYS A 687 -19.61 26.30 -23.12
N THR A 688 -19.46 25.58 -24.24
CA THR A 688 -18.19 25.13 -24.85
C THR A 688 -17.12 26.22 -25.09
N LYS A 689 -17.45 27.51 -24.96
CA LYS A 689 -16.50 28.64 -25.03
C LYS A 689 -16.78 29.79 -24.02
N GLU A 690 -17.89 29.81 -23.30
CA GLU A 690 -18.33 30.94 -22.43
C GLU A 690 -19.14 30.44 -21.22
N LEU A 691 -19.12 31.18 -20.10
CA LEU A 691 -19.88 30.90 -18.88
C LEU A 691 -21.21 31.69 -18.88
N GLU A 692 -22.35 31.00 -18.78
CA GLU A 692 -23.68 31.61 -18.73
C GLU A 692 -24.23 31.60 -17.29
N VAL A 693 -24.73 32.73 -16.80
CA VAL A 693 -25.22 32.89 -15.41
C VAL A 693 -26.68 33.34 -15.39
N GLN A 694 -27.55 32.52 -14.78
CA GLN A 694 -28.99 32.78 -14.66
C GLN A 694 -29.36 33.14 -13.22
N VAL A 695 -29.99 34.30 -13.03
CA VAL A 695 -30.27 34.88 -11.70
C VAL A 695 -31.78 35.04 -11.50
N LEU A 696 -32.27 34.61 -10.33
CA LEU A 696 -33.68 34.73 -9.98
C LEU A 696 -34.06 36.19 -9.71
N LYS A 697 -35.13 36.69 -10.36
CA LYS A 697 -35.55 38.10 -10.21
C LYS A 697 -36.01 38.50 -8.81
N LYS A 698 -36.63 37.59 -8.05
CA LYS A 698 -37.23 37.87 -6.74
C LYS A 698 -36.25 37.50 -5.61
N LYS A 699 -35.92 38.46 -4.75
CA LYS A 699 -35.16 38.22 -3.51
C LYS A 699 -36.08 37.74 -2.37
N ASP A 700 -35.53 36.99 -1.42
CA ASP A 700 -36.23 36.51 -0.22
C ASP A 700 -35.80 37.32 1.01
N CYS A 701 -36.71 38.08 1.61
CA CYS A 701 -36.41 39.04 2.68
C CYS A 701 -37.18 38.68 3.97
N PRO A 702 -36.56 38.75 5.16
CA PRO A 702 -37.25 38.46 6.42
C PRO A 702 -38.39 39.46 6.69
N GLY A 703 -39.54 38.95 7.18
CA GLY A 703 -40.71 39.78 7.50
C GLY A 703 -40.48 40.66 8.75
N ALA A 704 -40.84 41.95 8.67
CA ALA A 704 -40.70 42.87 9.79
C ALA A 704 -41.65 42.51 10.96
N GLY A 705 -41.13 41.88 12.02
CA GLY A 705 -41.87 41.57 13.23
C GLY A 705 -40.99 41.54 14.48
N LEU A 706 -41.47 42.15 15.57
CA LEU A 706 -41.00 42.08 16.97
C LEU A 706 -40.07 43.19 17.54
N LEU A 707 -39.85 44.31 16.84
CA LEU A 707 -39.18 45.50 17.44
C LEU A 707 -39.94 46.13 18.63
N TRP A 708 -41.24 45.85 18.79
CA TRP A 708 -42.08 46.37 19.88
C TRP A 708 -41.91 45.65 21.24
N LEU A 709 -41.15 44.55 21.31
CA LEU A 709 -40.86 43.84 22.59
C LEU A 709 -39.70 44.45 23.39
N LEU A 710 -38.83 45.23 22.75
CA LEU A 710 -37.65 45.85 23.37
C LEU A 710 -37.99 46.82 24.53
N PRO A 711 -39.02 47.69 24.44
CA PRO A 711 -39.40 48.57 25.56
C PRO A 711 -39.93 47.78 26.77
N PHE A 712 -40.63 46.66 26.52
CA PHE A 712 -41.21 45.83 27.57
C PHE A 712 -40.13 45.08 28.38
N LEU A 713 -39.09 44.57 27.69
CA LEU A 713 -37.95 43.93 28.33
C LEU A 713 -37.09 44.92 29.15
N LEU A 714 -36.91 46.15 28.67
CA LEU A 714 -36.20 47.21 29.41
C LEU A 714 -36.92 47.59 30.71
N PHE A 715 -38.26 47.63 30.70
CA PHE A 715 -39.05 47.92 31.90
C PHE A 715 -38.91 46.82 32.96
N LEU A 716 -38.90 45.55 32.55
CA LEU A 716 -38.72 44.39 33.44
C LEU A 716 -37.33 44.37 34.11
N LEU A 717 -36.26 44.70 33.37
CA LEU A 717 -34.91 44.79 33.93
C LEU A 717 -34.79 45.90 34.98
N LEU A 718 -35.46 47.03 34.78
CA LEU A 718 -35.41 48.16 35.71
C LEU A 718 -36.10 47.81 37.05
N LEU A 719 -37.17 47.01 36.99
CA LEU A 719 -37.91 46.52 38.16
C LEU A 719 -37.09 45.50 38.96
N LEU A 720 -36.34 44.64 38.27
CA LEU A 720 -35.43 43.66 38.86
C LEU A 720 -34.22 44.33 39.53
N ALA A 721 -33.69 45.40 38.92
CA ALA A 721 -32.62 46.21 39.51
C ALA A 721 -33.07 46.91 40.80
N LEU A 722 -34.29 47.44 40.86
CA LEU A 722 -34.87 48.04 42.08
C LEU A 722 -35.06 47.02 43.21
N LEU A 723 -35.50 45.80 42.88
CA LEU A 723 -35.62 44.69 43.83
C LEU A 723 -34.25 44.29 44.41
N LEU A 724 -33.22 44.18 43.56
CA LEU A 724 -31.84 43.90 43.99
C LEU A 724 -31.27 45.02 44.86
N LEU A 725 -31.62 46.28 44.60
CA LEU A 725 -31.22 47.45 45.40
C LEU A 725 -31.90 47.47 46.78
N CYS A 726 -33.16 47.02 46.86
CA CYS A 726 -33.86 46.80 48.13
C CYS A 726 -33.24 45.66 48.94
N CYS A 727 -32.81 44.57 48.28
CA CYS A 727 -32.08 43.49 48.93
C CYS A 727 -30.66 43.91 49.37
N TRP A 728 -30.01 44.84 48.66
CA TRP A 728 -28.68 45.35 48.98
C TRP A 728 -28.65 46.23 50.26
N LYS A 729 -29.77 46.87 50.64
CA LYS A 729 -29.80 47.73 51.84
C LYS A 729 -30.05 47.00 53.17
N LEU A 730 -30.35 45.70 53.17
CA LEU A 730 -30.93 45.01 54.33
C LEU A 730 -30.17 43.79 54.88
N CYS A 731 -28.94 43.49 54.43
CA CYS A 731 -28.11 42.46 55.09
C CYS A 731 -26.61 42.75 54.99
N PRO A 732 -25.88 42.96 56.10
CA PRO A 732 -24.44 43.16 56.10
C PRO A 732 -23.68 41.82 56.24
N CYS A 733 -22.46 41.79 55.68
CA CYS A 733 -21.34 40.84 55.92
C CYS A 733 -20.97 39.88 54.77
N CYS A 734 -20.11 40.37 53.85
CA CYS A 734 -18.84 39.77 53.37
C CYS A 734 -18.49 40.47 52.03
N LYS A 735 -17.53 41.43 51.94
CA LYS A 735 -16.05 41.26 51.87
C LYS A 735 -15.67 40.01 51.07
N SER A 736 -14.96 40.05 49.94
CA SER A 736 -14.16 41.08 49.28
C SER A 736 -13.80 40.55 47.88
N CYS A 737 -13.23 41.41 47.03
CA CYS A 737 -12.65 41.15 45.70
C CYS A 737 -13.59 41.21 44.49
N TRP A 738 -13.63 42.39 43.87
CA TRP A 738 -13.27 42.52 42.45
C TRP A 738 -12.86 43.96 42.14
N GLN A 739 -11.57 44.24 42.37
CA GLN A 739 -10.83 45.29 41.68
C GLN A 739 -10.29 44.69 40.38
N GLY A 740 -10.40 45.43 39.27
CA GLY A 740 -9.60 45.13 38.09
C GLY A 740 -10.18 45.46 36.72
N CYS A 741 -11.08 46.43 36.58
CA CYS A 741 -11.45 46.97 35.27
C CYS A 741 -10.45 48.04 34.81
N LEU A 742 -10.05 47.93 33.54
CA LEU A 742 -9.38 48.90 32.64
C LEU A 742 -7.87 48.76 32.44
N ALA A 743 -7.50 48.18 31.29
CA ALA A 743 -6.67 48.89 30.30
C ALA A 743 -6.88 48.28 28.90
N LEU A 744 -7.33 49.12 27.96
CA LEU A 744 -7.62 48.84 26.55
C LEU A 744 -6.49 49.39 25.65
N LEU A 745 -6.02 48.51 24.73
CA LEU A 745 -5.43 48.74 23.37
C LEU A 745 -4.04 49.42 23.25
N PRO A 746 -3.14 48.95 22.35
CA PRO A 746 -3.31 49.17 20.90
C PRO A 746 -2.81 48.08 19.91
N CYS A 747 -3.30 48.21 18.68
CA CYS A 747 -2.95 47.46 17.48
C CYS A 747 -1.48 47.66 17.03
N CYS A 748 -0.82 46.56 16.65
CA CYS A 748 0.35 46.52 15.77
C CYS A 748 0.17 45.37 14.76
N ARG A 749 0.67 45.55 13.54
CA ARG A 749 0.72 44.53 12.47
C ARG A 749 1.31 43.23 13.03
N ARG A 750 0.48 42.23 13.32
CA ARG A 750 0.97 40.95 13.84
C ARG A 750 1.54 40.11 12.69
N GLY A 751 2.85 39.93 12.70
CA GLY A 751 3.50 38.82 11.99
C GLY A 751 2.92 37.47 12.46
N ARG A 752 3.27 36.38 11.79
CA ARG A 752 2.87 35.04 12.26
C ARG A 752 3.47 34.84 13.65
N MET A 753 2.66 34.46 14.63
CA MET A 753 3.16 34.11 15.96
C MET A 753 2.74 32.70 16.34
N VAL A 754 3.64 31.97 17.00
CA VAL A 754 3.40 30.63 17.55
C VAL A 754 3.58 30.67 19.07
N GLY A 755 2.74 29.96 19.82
CA GLY A 755 2.90 29.88 21.27
C GLY A 755 1.88 28.97 21.95
N PHE A 756 2.13 28.62 23.21
CA PHE A 756 1.23 27.75 23.97
C PHE A 756 -0.14 28.41 24.18
N LYS A 757 -1.21 27.61 24.11
CA LYS A 757 -2.57 28.10 24.31
C LYS A 757 -2.82 28.56 25.75
N GLU A 758 -2.51 27.69 26.71
CA GLU A 758 -2.74 27.89 28.15
C GLU A 758 -1.50 28.41 28.87
N ASP A 759 -1.70 29.18 29.95
CA ASP A 759 -0.59 29.72 30.79
C ASP A 759 -0.16 28.71 31.85
N GLU A 760 -1.12 27.95 32.38
CA GLU A 760 -0.89 26.98 33.43
C GLU A 760 -1.86 25.79 33.29
N TYR A 761 -1.35 24.58 33.55
CA TYR A 761 -2.14 23.38 33.80
C TYR A 761 -1.97 22.98 35.26
N VAL A 762 -3.07 22.68 35.96
CA VAL A 762 -3.02 22.17 37.33
C VAL A 762 -3.72 20.80 37.35
N MET A 763 -2.97 19.76 37.71
CA MET A 763 -3.45 18.39 37.73
C MET A 763 -3.20 17.74 39.09
N ARG A 764 -4.05 16.81 39.48
CA ARG A 764 -3.85 15.96 40.66
C ARG A 764 -3.22 14.65 40.20
N GLN A 765 -2.22 14.15 40.93
CA GLN A 765 -1.52 12.91 40.58
C GLN A 765 -2.49 11.71 40.50
N SER A 766 -3.51 11.69 41.37
CA SER A 766 -4.58 10.67 41.38
C SER A 766 -5.41 10.62 40.08
N LEU A 767 -5.41 11.69 39.29
CA LEU A 767 -6.18 11.81 38.04
C LEU A 767 -5.30 11.65 36.78
N LEU A 768 -3.99 11.45 36.94
CA LEU A 768 -3.08 11.22 35.81
C LEU A 768 -3.25 9.77 35.32
N THR A 769 -3.69 9.64 34.06
CA THR A 769 -3.83 8.36 33.37
C THR A 769 -2.63 8.03 32.47
N SER A 770 -1.73 8.99 32.30
CA SER A 770 -0.55 8.92 31.44
C SER A 770 0.66 9.62 32.08
N ASP A 771 1.85 9.25 31.61
CA ASP A 771 3.14 9.83 31.93
C ASP A 771 3.48 11.06 31.06
N HIS A 772 2.49 11.64 30.39
CA HIS A 772 2.64 12.79 29.49
C HIS A 772 1.38 13.66 29.48
N LEU A 773 1.54 14.90 29.03
CA LEU A 773 0.46 15.85 28.80
C LEU A 773 0.57 16.44 27.39
N ASP A 774 -0.50 16.31 26.60
CA ASP A 774 -0.61 16.99 25.32
C ASP A 774 -0.98 18.46 25.55
N THR A 775 -0.05 19.36 25.23
CA THR A 775 -0.19 20.81 25.43
C THR A 775 -0.37 21.51 24.07
N PRO A 776 -1.57 22.04 23.75
CA PRO A 776 -1.81 22.69 22.47
C PRO A 776 -0.96 23.95 22.28
N MET A 777 -0.27 24.02 21.16
CA MET A 777 0.41 25.21 20.67
C MET A 777 -0.35 25.78 19.47
N VAL A 778 -0.55 27.09 19.44
CA VAL A 778 -1.41 27.78 18.46
C VAL A 778 -0.58 28.74 17.62
N ARG A 779 -0.88 28.79 16.33
CA ARG A 779 -0.37 29.75 15.36
C ARG A 779 -1.41 30.82 15.09
N THR A 780 -1.00 32.09 15.20
CA THR A 780 -1.84 33.27 14.93
C THR A 780 -1.25 34.07 13.77
N GLY A 781 -2.11 34.62 12.90
CA GLY A 781 -1.71 35.25 11.64
C GLY A 781 -1.96 34.34 10.42
N PRO A 782 -1.64 34.79 9.19
CA PRO A 782 -2.01 34.05 7.97
C PRO A 782 -1.31 32.67 7.91
N PRO A 783 -2.06 31.55 7.79
CA PRO A 783 -1.54 30.18 7.90
C PRO A 783 -0.86 29.70 6.60
N LYS A 784 0.00 30.52 5.99
CA LYS A 784 0.71 30.21 4.74
C LYS A 784 2.12 29.66 5.04
N GLY A 785 2.52 28.53 4.46
CA GLY A 785 3.84 27.93 4.70
C GLY A 785 4.01 27.21 6.04
N THR A 786 5.21 26.65 6.26
CA THR A 786 5.55 25.76 7.38
C THR A 786 6.39 26.47 8.45
N ASP A 787 6.05 26.26 9.72
CA ASP A 787 6.83 26.76 10.86
C ASP A 787 7.15 25.59 11.81
N VAL A 788 8.43 25.32 12.09
CA VAL A 788 8.89 24.30 13.05
C VAL A 788 9.29 25.00 14.33
N VAL A 789 8.72 24.60 15.46
CA VAL A 789 8.98 25.20 16.77
C VAL A 789 9.70 24.19 17.65
N ARG A 790 10.87 24.56 18.18
CA ARG A 790 11.57 23.77 19.20
C ARG A 790 11.09 24.15 20.59
N TRP A 791 10.97 23.17 21.46
CA TRP A 791 10.57 23.36 22.85
C TRP A 791 11.49 22.56 23.77
N LYS A 792 11.55 22.96 25.05
CA LYS A 792 12.30 22.25 26.09
C LYS A 792 11.60 22.38 27.45
N VAL A 793 11.92 21.44 28.33
CA VAL A 793 11.57 21.45 29.75
C VAL A 793 12.87 21.38 30.52
N THR A 794 13.09 22.32 31.44
CA THR A 794 14.28 22.36 32.30
C THR A 794 13.90 22.14 33.75
N ASP A 795 14.70 21.33 34.44
CA ASP A 795 14.70 21.09 35.88
C ASP A 795 13.39 20.51 36.48
N ASN A 796 13.34 19.18 36.48
CA ASN A 796 12.27 18.38 37.03
C ASN A 796 12.32 18.12 38.56
N VAL A 797 13.24 18.72 39.33
CA VAL A 797 13.39 18.37 40.75
C VAL A 797 13.17 19.58 41.64
N HIS A 798 11.91 19.96 41.84
CA HIS A 798 11.54 20.81 42.96
C HIS A 798 11.53 19.98 44.25
N ARG A 799 12.70 19.94 44.90
CA ARG A 799 12.85 19.63 46.31
C ARG A 799 13.12 20.94 47.03
N GLY A 800 12.58 21.13 48.23
CA GLY A 800 12.96 22.27 49.07
C GLY A 800 14.49 22.40 49.20
N PRO A 801 15.08 23.62 49.20
CA PRO A 801 16.53 23.84 49.13
C PRO A 801 17.35 23.20 50.27
N ASN A 802 16.69 22.72 51.33
CA ASN A 802 17.30 22.04 52.48
C ASN A 802 17.13 20.50 52.45
N HIS A 803 16.58 19.91 51.37
CA HIS A 803 16.35 18.47 51.30
C HIS A 803 17.68 17.70 51.10
N PRO A 804 18.00 16.67 51.90
CA PRO A 804 19.30 15.98 51.86
C PRO A 804 19.66 15.41 50.49
N GLN A 805 18.66 14.99 49.70
CA GLN A 805 18.84 14.44 48.36
C GLN A 805 18.82 15.50 47.24
N ALA A 806 18.53 16.77 47.53
CA ALA A 806 18.69 17.87 46.57
C ALA A 806 20.16 18.34 46.46
N LEU A 807 20.96 18.06 47.50
CA LEU A 807 22.39 18.36 47.59
C LEU A 807 23.29 17.28 46.96
N ILE A 808 22.72 16.15 46.53
CA ILE A 808 23.44 15.06 45.88
C ILE A 808 23.42 15.34 44.37
N GLU A 809 24.55 15.75 43.81
CA GLU A 809 24.72 15.81 42.35
C GLU A 809 24.58 14.38 41.78
N PRO A 810 23.64 14.14 40.84
CA PRO A 810 23.51 12.85 40.20
C PRO A 810 24.82 12.46 39.52
N ASN A 811 25.22 11.20 39.64
CA ASN A 811 26.42 10.72 39.01
C ASN A 811 26.31 10.92 37.47
N PRO A 812 27.20 11.72 36.83
CA PRO A 812 27.10 12.01 35.40
C PRO A 812 27.35 10.77 34.52
N LYS A 813 27.96 9.73 35.09
CA LYS A 813 28.20 8.44 34.43
C LYS A 813 27.13 7.39 34.73
N GLU A 814 26.10 7.75 35.52
CA GLU A 814 24.96 6.87 35.76
C GLU A 814 24.23 6.58 34.45
N MET A 815 23.93 5.31 34.21
CA MET A 815 23.13 4.89 33.06
C MET A 815 21.66 5.14 33.36
N ILE A 816 21.02 5.98 32.54
CA ILE A 816 19.58 6.26 32.61
C ILE A 816 18.93 5.97 31.26
N GLN A 817 17.62 5.75 31.28
CA GLN A 817 16.82 5.60 30.07
C GLN A 817 16.40 6.97 29.56
N PHE A 818 16.61 7.22 28.27
CA PHE A 818 16.20 8.42 27.56
C PHE A 818 15.03 8.07 26.64
N PRO A 819 13.77 8.41 26.98
CA PRO A 819 12.64 8.27 26.07
C PRO A 819 12.83 9.14 24.82
N ILE A 820 12.63 8.55 23.64
CA ILE A 820 12.76 9.18 22.33
C ILE A 820 11.50 8.88 21.52
N SER A 821 10.84 9.94 21.04
CA SER A 821 9.68 9.85 20.16
C SER A 821 9.99 10.44 18.79
N LEU A 822 9.68 9.72 17.72
CA LEU A 822 9.92 10.13 16.33
C LEU A 822 8.67 9.89 15.47
N ARG A 823 8.44 10.77 14.48
CA ARG A 823 7.39 10.55 13.47
C ARG A 823 7.98 9.84 12.27
N LEU A 824 7.56 8.60 12.02
CA LEU A 824 8.03 7.82 10.88
C LEU A 824 7.34 8.30 9.60
N ASN A 825 8.00 8.22 8.44
CA ASN A 825 7.37 8.46 7.14
C ASN A 825 6.55 7.22 6.69
N ARG A 826 5.64 6.79 7.56
CA ARG A 826 4.79 5.60 7.42
C ARG A 826 3.43 5.88 8.04
N LEU A 827 2.36 5.57 7.31
CA LEU A 827 1.00 5.68 7.82
C LEU A 827 0.77 4.63 8.92
N PHE A 828 0.04 5.02 9.95
CA PHE A 828 -0.35 4.14 11.04
C PHE A 828 -1.41 3.15 10.57
N SER A 829 -1.31 1.92 11.04
CA SER A 829 -2.33 0.90 10.87
C SER A 829 -2.67 0.32 12.23
N GLU A 830 -3.90 -0.16 12.42
CA GLU A 830 -4.32 -0.73 13.69
C GLU A 830 -3.46 -1.93 14.12
N ASN A 831 -2.84 -2.65 13.18
CA ASN A 831 -1.90 -3.73 13.48
C ASN A 831 -0.69 -3.24 14.28
N LEU A 832 -0.19 -2.03 14.02
CA LEU A 832 0.95 -1.46 14.73
C LEU A 832 0.65 -1.16 16.21
N SER A 833 -0.62 -1.03 16.59
CA SER A 833 -1.02 -0.89 17.99
C SER A 833 -0.87 -2.17 18.81
N ARG A 834 -0.74 -3.33 18.14
CA ARG A 834 -0.62 -4.65 18.76
C ARG A 834 0.84 -5.11 18.65
N PRO A 835 1.60 -5.17 19.76
CA PRO A 835 3.03 -5.51 19.75
C PRO A 835 3.32 -6.89 19.14
N GLU A 836 2.37 -7.82 19.22
CA GLU A 836 2.48 -9.20 18.72
C GLU A 836 2.17 -9.34 17.21
N SER A 837 1.77 -8.26 16.54
CA SER A 837 1.52 -8.32 15.11
C SER A 837 2.84 -8.42 14.34
N ARG A 838 2.84 -9.19 13.25
CA ARG A 838 4.00 -9.33 12.37
C ARG A 838 4.49 -7.99 11.81
N ASP A 839 3.57 -7.07 11.52
CA ASP A 839 3.89 -5.73 11.03
C ASP A 839 4.59 -4.89 12.10
N ALA A 840 4.16 -5.00 13.36
CA ALA A 840 4.80 -4.34 14.49
C ALA A 840 6.17 -4.96 14.80
N GLU A 841 6.29 -6.29 14.78
CA GLU A 841 7.57 -6.99 15.00
C GLU A 841 8.61 -6.62 13.94
N GLN A 842 8.21 -6.60 12.66
CA GLN A 842 9.09 -6.18 11.57
C GLN A 842 9.53 -4.72 11.73
N LEU A 843 8.60 -3.81 12.06
CA LEU A 843 8.93 -2.40 12.27
C LEU A 843 9.76 -2.19 13.54
N HIS A 844 9.57 -3.00 14.58
CA HIS A 844 10.40 -3.01 15.78
C HIS A 844 11.85 -3.37 15.45
N MET A 845 12.06 -4.40 14.63
CA MET A 845 13.40 -4.78 14.17
C MET A 845 14.04 -3.69 13.31
N GLU A 846 13.30 -3.13 12.35
CA GLU A 846 13.78 -2.03 11.49
C GLU A 846 14.19 -0.79 12.30
N VAL A 847 13.36 -0.41 13.27
CA VAL A 847 13.63 0.71 14.19
C VAL A 847 14.87 0.42 15.04
N ALA A 848 14.94 -0.78 15.64
CA ALA A 848 16.07 -1.17 16.46
C ALA A 848 17.37 -1.16 15.68
N ASP A 849 17.40 -1.71 14.47
CA ASP A 849 18.62 -1.78 13.66
C ASP A 849 19.11 -0.37 13.29
N ASN A 850 18.22 0.49 12.80
CA ASN A 850 18.59 1.83 12.33
C ASN A 850 18.96 2.80 13.46
N LEU A 851 18.15 2.90 14.51
CA LEU A 851 18.43 3.83 15.61
C LEU A 851 19.66 3.42 16.41
N ASN A 852 19.88 2.12 16.61
CA ASN A 852 21.08 1.65 17.31
C ASN A 852 22.35 2.02 16.54
N GLU A 853 22.38 1.89 15.21
CA GLU A 853 23.55 2.31 14.41
C GLU A 853 23.83 3.82 14.50
N VAL A 854 22.78 4.65 14.51
CA VAL A 854 22.94 6.10 14.68
C VAL A 854 23.45 6.44 16.08
N PHE A 855 22.81 5.88 17.13
CA PHE A 855 23.16 6.18 18.52
C PHE A 855 24.44 5.52 19.01
N LYS A 856 25.04 4.57 18.27
CA LYS A 856 26.41 4.08 18.54
C LYS A 856 27.46 5.19 18.55
N GLN A 857 27.20 6.31 17.90
CA GLN A 857 28.09 7.48 17.92
C GLN A 857 28.17 8.12 19.32
N ILE A 858 27.24 7.79 20.22
CA ILE A 858 27.17 8.32 21.58
C ILE A 858 27.94 7.40 22.53
N PRO A 859 29.02 7.89 23.17
CA PRO A 859 29.84 7.07 24.04
C PRO A 859 29.04 6.52 25.23
N GLY A 860 29.02 5.19 25.38
CA GLY A 860 28.35 4.50 26.48
C GLY A 860 26.85 4.25 26.26
N ALA A 861 26.27 4.68 25.12
CA ALA A 861 24.92 4.32 24.76
C ALA A 861 24.79 2.81 24.51
N GLN A 862 23.74 2.22 25.08
CA GLN A 862 23.34 0.84 24.88
C GLN A 862 22.23 0.76 23.82
N LYS A 863 21.77 -0.46 23.51
CA LYS A 863 20.68 -0.66 22.56
C LYS A 863 19.38 -0.04 23.08
N ILE A 864 18.59 0.49 22.16
CA ILE A 864 17.23 0.96 22.46
C ILE A 864 16.34 -0.19 22.94
N GLN A 865 15.35 0.14 23.76
CA GLN A 865 14.40 -0.78 24.38
C GLN A 865 12.99 -0.18 24.37
N GLN A 866 11.98 -0.99 24.72
CA GLN A 866 10.59 -0.55 24.96
C GLN A 866 9.99 0.23 23.79
N THR A 867 10.27 -0.20 22.56
CA THR A 867 9.70 0.45 21.38
C THR A 867 8.18 0.22 21.35
N SER A 868 7.40 1.23 20.98
CA SER A 868 5.95 1.15 20.78
C SER A 868 5.51 2.11 19.66
N PHE A 869 4.31 1.88 19.12
CA PHE A 869 3.77 2.67 18.00
C PHE A 869 2.39 3.22 18.33
N ARG A 870 2.15 4.50 18.01
CA ARG A 870 0.86 5.17 18.25
C ARG A 870 0.57 6.26 17.23
N LEU A 871 -0.66 6.78 17.28
CA LEU A 871 -1.07 8.02 16.62
C LEU A 871 -0.81 9.23 17.52
N GLN A 872 -0.63 10.40 16.91
CA GLN A 872 -0.61 11.68 17.62
C GLN A 872 -1.91 12.43 17.36
N LYS A 873 -2.65 12.74 18.44
CA LYS A 873 -3.84 13.59 18.36
C LYS A 873 -3.45 15.02 17.95
N ASN A 874 -4.31 15.67 17.17
CA ASN A 874 -4.14 17.06 16.73
C ASN A 874 -2.78 17.35 16.04
N ALA A 875 -2.26 16.41 15.24
CA ALA A 875 -1.01 16.59 14.48
C ALA A 875 -1.22 17.30 13.11
N GLY A 876 -2.25 18.14 12.98
CA GLY A 876 -2.55 18.85 11.74
C GLY A 876 -2.84 17.92 10.56
N LYS A 877 -2.15 18.13 9.43
CA LYS A 877 -2.28 17.28 8.21
C LYS A 877 -1.53 15.94 8.31
N ARG A 878 -0.86 15.66 9.43
CA ARG A 878 -0.03 14.46 9.64
C ARG A 878 -0.63 13.52 10.70
N GLN A 879 -1.94 13.62 10.98
CA GLN A 879 -2.61 12.81 12.02
C GLN A 879 -2.49 11.31 11.78
N ASP A 880 -2.47 10.86 10.53
CA ASP A 880 -2.41 9.43 10.19
C ASP A 880 -0.98 8.83 10.17
N TYR A 881 0.04 9.60 10.54
CA TYR A 881 1.43 9.12 10.56
C TYR A 881 1.77 8.42 11.87
N THR A 882 2.58 7.36 11.79
CA THR A 882 3.01 6.58 12.94
C THR A 882 4.02 7.37 13.78
N ILE A 883 3.73 7.52 15.07
CA ILE A 883 4.72 7.90 16.09
C ILE A 883 5.33 6.62 16.65
N MET A 884 6.65 6.56 16.63
CA MET A 884 7.45 5.56 17.32
C MET A 884 7.94 6.16 18.63
N ASP A 885 7.68 5.51 19.75
CA ASP A 885 8.31 5.80 21.03
C ASP A 885 9.32 4.68 21.35
N THR A 886 10.47 5.02 21.93
CA THR A 886 11.48 4.05 22.37
C THR A 886 12.32 4.63 23.50
N ALA A 887 13.08 3.82 24.23
CA ALA A 887 13.99 4.28 25.27
C ALA A 887 15.45 3.92 24.94
N LEU A 888 16.36 4.89 25.01
CA LEU A 888 17.80 4.69 24.83
C LEU A 888 18.50 4.71 26.20
N ALA A 889 19.17 3.63 26.60
CA ALA A 889 20.00 3.65 27.80
C ALA A 889 21.37 4.27 27.53
N ALA A 890 21.72 5.38 28.17
CA ALA A 890 23.03 6.03 28.01
C ALA A 890 23.48 6.73 29.30
N PRO A 891 24.77 7.13 29.42
CA PRO A 891 25.23 7.95 30.53
C PRO A 891 24.47 9.28 30.60
N ARG A 892 24.11 9.71 31.80
CA ARG A 892 23.35 10.95 32.05
C ARG A 892 23.93 12.18 31.34
N ASN A 893 25.26 12.30 31.26
CA ASN A 893 25.93 13.43 30.60
C ASN A 893 25.82 13.43 29.06
N ALA A 894 25.33 12.34 28.45
CA ALA A 894 25.15 12.23 27.00
C ALA A 894 23.89 12.93 26.47
N TYR A 895 23.00 13.43 27.35
CA TYR A 895 21.75 14.07 26.96
C TYR A 895 21.88 15.14 25.85
N PRO A 896 22.81 16.11 25.91
CA PRO A 896 22.94 17.13 24.86
C PRO A 896 23.34 16.54 23.51
N ASP A 897 24.17 15.49 23.52
CA ASP A 897 24.62 14.81 22.31
C ASP A 897 23.48 13.99 21.69
N ILE A 898 22.65 13.32 22.51
CA ILE A 898 21.43 12.61 22.06
C ILE A 898 20.47 13.59 21.39
N VAL A 899 20.17 14.72 22.03
CA VAL A 899 19.26 15.74 21.48
C VAL A 899 19.79 16.27 20.15
N LYS A 900 21.07 16.64 20.09
CA LYS A 900 21.70 17.20 18.89
C LYS A 900 21.75 16.21 17.73
N LEU A 901 22.08 14.94 18.01
CA LEU A 901 22.14 13.89 17.00
C LEU A 901 20.74 13.54 16.47
N THR A 902 19.75 13.44 17.37
CA THR A 902 18.35 13.19 17.03
C THR A 902 17.81 14.32 16.15
N GLU A 903 17.98 15.57 16.58
CA GLU A 903 17.55 16.75 15.84
C GLU A 903 18.15 16.81 14.44
N ARG A 904 19.47 16.59 14.33
CA ARG A 904 20.17 16.58 13.04
C ARG A 904 19.63 15.50 12.10
N SER A 905 19.39 14.30 12.61
CA SER A 905 18.90 13.16 11.82
C SER A 905 17.45 13.39 11.36
N VAL A 906 16.59 13.92 12.24
CA VAL A 906 15.21 14.32 11.90
C VAL A 906 15.19 15.40 10.83
N GLN A 907 16.09 16.39 10.90
CA GLN A 907 16.20 17.43 9.87
C GLN A 907 16.65 16.90 8.51
N TYR A 908 17.52 15.88 8.47
CA TYR A 908 17.86 15.18 7.22
C TYR A 908 16.75 14.25 6.71
N GLY A 909 15.75 13.94 7.55
CA GLY A 909 14.62 13.09 7.19
C GLY A 909 14.90 11.58 7.27
N ASN A 910 16.02 11.17 7.88
CA ASN A 910 16.37 9.77 8.05
C ASN A 910 17.23 9.49 9.29
N PHE A 911 17.05 8.30 9.86
CA PHE A 911 18.00 7.65 10.75
C PHE A 911 18.57 6.47 9.96
N GLN A 912 19.71 6.67 9.30
CA GLN A 912 20.27 5.72 8.35
C GLN A 912 19.28 5.40 7.21
N GLU A 913 18.66 4.22 7.17
CA GLU A 913 17.68 3.82 6.16
C GLU A 913 16.23 4.08 6.63
N LEU A 914 16.01 4.24 7.94
CA LEU A 914 14.69 4.53 8.50
C LEU A 914 14.27 5.97 8.17
N LYS A 915 13.25 6.12 7.32
CA LYS A 915 12.73 7.43 6.90
C LYS A 915 11.84 8.03 7.99
N VAL A 916 12.15 9.27 8.40
CA VAL A 916 11.39 10.03 9.40
C VAL A 916 10.88 11.34 8.80
N VAL A 917 9.74 11.83 9.28
CA VAL A 917 9.18 13.10 8.84
C VAL A 917 9.90 14.24 9.58
N PRO A 918 10.51 15.21 8.86
CA PRO A 918 11.13 16.35 9.51
C PRO A 918 10.15 17.17 10.36
N GLY A 919 10.66 17.77 11.43
CA GLY A 919 9.88 18.72 12.25
C GLY A 919 9.10 18.12 13.42
N TYR A 920 9.24 16.81 13.71
CA TYR A 920 8.74 16.22 14.96
C TYR A 920 9.76 15.30 15.62
N TYR A 921 10.10 15.59 16.88
CA TYR A 921 10.78 14.66 17.78
C TYR A 921 10.58 15.07 19.24
N THR A 922 10.76 14.11 20.14
CA THR A 922 10.90 14.34 21.59
C THR A 922 12.06 13.50 22.10
N VAL A 923 12.92 14.08 22.93
CA VAL A 923 13.96 13.38 23.69
C VAL A 923 13.82 13.82 25.13
N ALA A 924 13.66 12.87 26.04
CA ALA A 924 13.53 13.11 27.46
C ALA A 924 14.64 12.39 28.24
N SER A 925 14.95 12.93 29.41
CA SER A 925 15.77 12.31 30.46
C SER A 925 14.91 12.19 31.72
N ASP A 926 15.48 11.85 32.86
CA ASP A 926 14.75 11.92 34.14
C ASP A 926 14.60 13.36 34.70
N ARG A 927 15.24 14.36 34.06
CA ARG A 927 15.26 15.76 34.53
C ARG A 927 14.84 16.83 33.54
N GLU A 928 14.98 16.55 32.25
CA GLU A 928 14.84 17.52 31.17
C GLU A 928 14.27 16.83 29.94
N ALA A 929 13.53 17.58 29.11
CA ALA A 929 13.07 17.13 27.79
C ALA A 929 13.30 18.21 26.75
N ALA A 930 13.48 17.81 25.49
CA ALA A 930 13.57 18.70 24.35
C ALA A 930 12.88 18.07 23.14
N GLY A 931 12.25 18.88 22.31
CA GLY A 931 11.56 18.39 21.13
C GLY A 931 11.28 19.47 20.10
N ALA A 932 10.62 19.06 19.02
CA ALA A 932 10.13 19.94 17.98
C ALA A 932 8.73 19.54 17.53
N VAL A 933 7.94 20.53 17.10
CA VAL A 933 6.65 20.32 16.42
C VAL A 933 6.57 21.19 15.17
N GLU A 934 5.94 20.67 14.13
CA GLU A 934 5.76 21.34 12.84
C GLU A 934 4.32 21.82 12.68
N PHE A 935 4.13 23.09 12.36
CA PHE A 935 2.89 23.67 11.84
C PHE A 935 2.89 23.60 10.32
N GLN A 936 2.08 22.70 9.74
CA GLN A 936 1.92 22.62 8.29
C GLN A 936 1.12 23.81 7.74
N GLU A 937 1.20 24.07 6.45
CA GLU A 937 0.37 25.08 5.80
C GLU A 937 -1.13 24.80 6.01
N GLY A 938 -1.89 25.82 6.46
CA GLY A 938 -3.30 25.70 6.79
C GLY A 938 -3.61 25.09 8.18
N VAL A 939 -2.60 24.75 8.98
CA VAL A 939 -2.80 24.21 10.35
C VAL A 939 -2.65 25.32 11.39
N GLU A 940 -3.65 25.50 12.24
CA GLU A 940 -3.69 26.58 13.24
C GLU A 940 -3.26 26.12 14.65
N SER A 941 -3.39 24.84 14.96
CA SER A 941 -2.98 24.28 16.26
C SER A 941 -2.32 22.91 16.09
N VAL A 942 -1.31 22.64 16.91
CA VAL A 942 -0.66 21.33 17.03
C VAL A 942 -0.39 21.03 18.50
N ASP A 943 -0.60 19.79 18.93
CA ASP A 943 -0.33 19.38 20.31
C ASP A 943 1.15 19.03 20.50
N VAL A 944 1.75 19.63 21.54
CA VAL A 944 3.10 19.29 22.02
C VAL A 944 2.96 18.23 23.10
N HIS A 945 3.51 17.05 22.83
CA HIS A 945 3.49 15.91 23.75
C HIS A 945 4.59 16.06 24.80
N VAL A 946 4.24 16.58 25.98
CA VAL A 946 5.18 16.91 27.06
C VAL A 946 5.27 15.76 28.06
N PRO A 947 6.43 15.11 28.24
CA PRO A 947 6.62 14.10 29.28
C PRO A 947 6.41 14.69 30.68
N LEU A 948 5.57 14.01 31.45
CA LEU A 948 5.39 14.24 32.87
C LEU A 948 6.33 13.31 33.62
N PHE A 949 6.79 13.81 34.73
CA PHE A 949 8.17 13.58 35.09
C PHE A 949 8.18 13.25 36.59
N VAL A 950 7.12 12.55 37.04
CA VAL A 950 6.70 12.41 38.43
C VAL A 950 7.39 11.21 39.07
N LYS A 951 7.99 11.41 40.24
CA LYS A 951 8.59 10.36 41.08
C LYS A 951 7.93 10.37 42.45
N ASP A 952 7.84 9.23 43.11
CA ASP A 952 7.24 9.13 44.46
C ASP A 952 7.93 10.04 45.48
N GLU A 953 9.22 10.30 45.29
CA GLU A 953 10.11 11.13 46.13
C GLU A 953 10.02 12.65 45.89
N ASP A 954 9.16 13.13 44.98
CA ASP A 954 8.94 14.57 44.78
C ASP A 954 8.04 15.20 45.86
N ASP A 955 8.11 16.52 46.06
CA ASP A 955 7.23 17.27 46.99
C ASP A 955 5.73 17.19 46.59
N ASP A 956 4.83 17.49 47.53
CA ASP A 956 3.35 17.45 47.34
C ASP A 956 2.84 18.32 46.19
N LYS A 957 3.64 19.31 45.78
CA LYS A 957 3.35 20.15 44.62
C LYS A 957 4.59 20.25 43.74
N LYS A 958 4.50 19.68 42.54
CA LYS A 958 5.53 19.71 41.52
C LYS A 958 5.16 20.69 40.40
N GLN A 959 6.09 21.52 39.94
CA GLN A 959 5.87 22.43 38.82
C GLN A 959 6.90 22.17 37.73
N LEU A 960 6.45 22.04 36.48
CA LEU A 960 7.28 21.91 35.29
C LEU A 960 7.06 23.15 34.42
N GLN A 961 8.14 23.78 33.97
CA GLN A 961 8.04 24.88 33.01
C GLN A 961 8.44 24.40 31.62
N VAL A 962 7.51 24.48 30.67
CA VAL A 962 7.76 24.19 29.27
C VAL A 962 8.03 25.49 28.54
N GLU A 963 9.16 25.58 27.83
CA GLU A 963 9.59 26.75 27.07
C GLU A 963 9.59 26.43 25.56
N ALA A 964 8.89 27.24 24.76
CA ALA A 964 9.08 27.33 23.33
C ALA A 964 10.35 28.13 23.05
N ARG A 965 11.39 27.47 22.55
CA ARG A 965 12.76 27.99 22.49
C ARG A 965 12.98 28.92 21.31
N ASP A 966 12.74 28.42 20.10
CA ASP A 966 12.93 29.13 18.83
C ASP A 966 12.18 28.45 17.67
N VAL A 967 12.16 29.13 16.52
CA VAL A 967 11.56 28.68 15.26
C VAL A 967 12.67 28.50 14.22
N PRO A 968 13.35 27.34 14.16
CA PRO A 968 14.47 27.12 13.22
C PRO A 968 14.10 27.18 11.74
N LEU A 969 12.85 26.88 11.40
CA LEU A 969 12.36 26.87 10.03
C LEU A 969 10.98 27.52 10.03
N GLY A 970 10.78 28.54 9.21
CA GLY A 970 9.56 29.35 9.20
C GLY A 970 9.85 30.83 9.43
N ILE A 971 8.79 31.65 9.45
CA ILE A 971 8.89 33.09 9.73
C ILE A 971 8.07 33.49 10.96
N ALA A 972 7.50 32.53 11.67
CA ALA A 972 6.74 32.79 12.88
C ALA A 972 7.65 33.24 14.03
N GLU A 973 7.22 34.27 14.75
CA GLU A 973 7.84 34.68 16.01
C GLU A 973 7.20 33.93 17.19
N ILE A 974 7.95 33.74 18.27
CA ILE A 974 7.38 33.14 19.48
C ILE A 974 6.56 34.19 20.22
N GLY A 975 5.25 33.98 20.28
CA GLY A 975 4.34 34.76 21.11
C GLY A 975 4.37 34.24 22.54
N LYS A 976 3.48 33.29 22.85
CA LYS A 976 3.38 32.72 24.21
C LYS A 976 4.43 31.65 24.44
N ARG A 977 5.55 32.07 25.04
CA ARG A 977 6.77 31.27 25.21
C ARG A 977 6.67 30.15 26.25
N PHE A 978 5.97 30.39 27.36
CA PHE A 978 5.99 29.49 28.51
C PHE A 978 4.62 28.94 28.83
N VAL A 979 4.58 27.70 29.33
CA VAL A 979 3.42 27.13 30.02
C VAL A 979 3.91 26.38 31.25
N ASN A 980 3.25 26.59 32.39
CA ASN A 980 3.56 25.93 33.65
C ASN A 980 2.63 24.72 33.85
N ILE A 981 3.17 23.55 34.18
CA ILE A 981 2.39 22.36 34.49
C ILE A 981 2.62 22.02 35.96
N THR A 982 1.59 22.24 36.78
CA THR A 982 1.56 21.96 38.22
C THR A 982 0.91 20.60 38.46
N ILE A 983 1.60 19.69 39.14
CA ILE A 983 1.10 18.38 39.57
C ILE A 983 1.03 18.35 41.10
N ILE A 984 -0.16 18.14 41.65
CA ILE A 984 -0.41 18.06 43.09
C ILE A 984 -0.53 16.59 43.49
N LYS A 985 0.30 16.14 44.42
CA LYS A 985 0.21 14.80 45.01
C LYS A 985 -0.84 14.80 46.11
N GLU A 986 -1.68 13.79 46.10
CA GLU A 986 -2.64 13.52 47.17
C GLU A 986 -2.17 12.22 47.84
N HIS A 987 -1.92 12.26 49.15
CA HIS A 987 -1.48 11.10 49.94
C HIS A 987 -2.60 10.11 50.24
#